data_AF-A0A8J3DSK8-F1
#
_entry.id   AF-A0A8J3DSK8-F1
#
_cell.length_a   1.000
_cell.length_b   1.000
_cell.length_c   1.000
_cell.angle_alpha   90.00
_cell.angle_beta   90.00
_cell.angle_gamma   90.00
#
_symmetry.space_group_name_H-M   'P 1'
#
loop_
_entity.id
_entity.type
_entity.pdbx_description
1 polymer ?
#
loop_
_entity_poly.entity_id
_entity_poly.type
_entity_poly.pdbx_seq_one_letter_code
_entity_poly.pdbx_strand_id
1 'polypeptide(L)'
;MAIFYCQMSVISRSSGRSAVAAVAYRSAGKLTNERDGLTHDYTHRGGVEHSEIVLPQGVGAEWAYDRAALWNAAEVAEKRKDARVAREFVLALPHELSAEKRLSLTREFAQDLAHRYGGAVDFAVHTPHRDGDVRNHHAHVLMTTRQITAEGLGDKTYLELANKELLPRGLATTQMQLVDIRRGWEGMANRELASAGLDVRIDHRSHAERGLEIEPTQHMGVAATQMQRKGDHVERSRLDADAAKRNAELIRDKPEQVLSLISNEKSVFDRYDVARTLHRYVNDDAQAFENAFAKVMASPALVELQAERADGDTGEVSLARYSTREMVAIETSMIESAQRMYSAQDHGVHRNHVGQSIAAQDAAIQRSAGNASARLSGEQRRAIEHITGPERIAAVVGFAGAGKSTMLAAAREAWEAQGYKVHGAALSGKAAEGLEESSGIQSRTLASWWLSWDNPDSGSKHQLGHGDVFVIDEAGMVGSRQLARFISETEKRGAKIVLVGDHEQLQAIGAGAPFRAIAQEIGHAELSEIRRQRVDWQRDASVAFATHRTAEGLAAYRECGDITFSKNGEDTRAAIVRDYLADRDERPEGTRVAMAHRRVDVRAINDAIRSELQERGELARGEEAGALTFQTNVGRREFAVSDRVVFMENNRDLGVKNGMLGTVERVEAAQLVTGPTMIVQLDGRDGDKVSVPMRDYQAIDHGYATTIHKNQGATVDRAFVLASGTMDRHLTYVAMTRHRDGVKLYAAGDEFSKSGPGSQAGKLVQHGVASYEQKAGNRDNYFVTLENDQGERHTVWGVGLQQAMKEAAPQIGDRIGLKHVGAEPVRLPYGTEAQRNVWKVRAADELAYDQLEKRLSRSGAKETTLDYTKAFGERRGIAERLGVGSEIEVPTAQVARDNVQLGMERTVSTNHQTLAHGSSQKPGADIAPRDPEHPVQAPAGDRSAVQERQGTSNTVARQAKAPKRSMFDGLKLPVSRGAVQERDAASLSRRMGKEEADRFAERIRPLSGFEQAVDHYARAFSAVDKQLKQGLPLLEMQKQELQRAGQQLEQARPGSHDLIRSALQHDPETMDVMANHAGRDRVRQLVVAMDRERAAQADPHVRAERFVQQWQSLQAERQELRGWSNDEARSKIESQMRSMAKTLERDPQAQVALRNRAQELGIRYLRQDQTIAREMERELSRSRDRDRGMER
;
A
#
# COMPACT_ATOMS: atom_id res chain seq x y z
N MET A 1 -7.07 0.65 0.56
CA MET A 1 -5.84 1.13 -0.07
C MET A 1 -6.20 2.29 -0.95
N ALA A 2 -5.42 3.37 -0.89
CA ALA A 2 -5.55 4.49 -1.81
C ALA A 2 -5.45 3.99 -3.26
N ILE A 3 -6.33 4.50 -4.12
CA ILE A 3 -6.39 4.17 -5.54
C ILE A 3 -6.41 5.46 -6.35
N PHE A 4 -5.76 5.48 -7.51
CA PHE A 4 -5.91 6.60 -8.43
C PHE A 4 -7.25 6.50 -9.14
N TYR A 5 -8.16 7.44 -8.89
CA TYR A 5 -9.29 7.68 -9.76
C TYR A 5 -9.54 9.17 -9.91
N CYS A 6 -9.52 9.61 -11.17
CA CYS A 6 -9.89 10.95 -11.61
C CYS A 6 -10.47 10.81 -13.03
N GLN A 7 -11.78 10.56 -13.10
CA GLN A 7 -12.52 10.44 -14.36
C GLN A 7 -13.09 11.79 -14.77
N MET A 8 -12.99 12.13 -16.05
CA MET A 8 -13.47 13.41 -16.58
C MET A 8 -14.49 13.16 -17.69
N SER A 9 -15.65 13.79 -17.62
CA SER A 9 -16.74 13.63 -18.58
C SER A 9 -17.42 14.97 -18.89
N VAL A 10 -18.36 14.98 -19.82
CA VAL A 10 -19.23 16.13 -20.13
C VAL A 10 -20.68 15.80 -19.80
N ILE A 11 -21.42 16.81 -19.39
CA ILE A 11 -22.88 16.81 -19.40
C ILE A 11 -23.30 17.57 -20.66
N SER A 12 -23.95 16.86 -21.59
CA SER A 12 -24.45 17.44 -22.84
C SER A 12 -25.95 17.18 -23.02
N ARG A 13 -26.62 18.14 -23.65
CA ARG A 13 -28.05 18.03 -23.99
C ARG A 13 -28.35 16.88 -24.94
N SER A 14 -27.42 16.57 -25.85
CA SER A 14 -27.48 15.41 -26.74
C SER A 14 -27.54 14.07 -26.00
N SER A 15 -27.10 13.99 -24.74
CA SER A 15 -27.19 12.80 -23.89
C SER A 15 -28.48 12.74 -23.06
N GLY A 16 -29.41 13.69 -23.24
CA GLY A 16 -30.63 13.81 -22.42
C GLY A 16 -30.38 14.29 -20.99
N ARG A 17 -29.18 14.76 -20.66
CA ARG A 17 -28.79 15.24 -19.33
C ARG A 17 -28.83 16.78 -19.28
N SER A 18 -29.34 17.35 -18.18
CA SER A 18 -29.21 18.77 -17.84
C SER A 18 -28.21 18.96 -16.69
N ALA A 19 -27.61 20.15 -16.60
CA ALA A 19 -26.71 20.47 -15.50
C ALA A 19 -27.47 20.52 -14.16
N VAL A 20 -28.66 21.15 -14.14
CA VAL A 20 -29.52 21.27 -12.96
C VAL A 20 -29.90 19.90 -12.36
N ALA A 21 -30.36 18.95 -13.18
CA ALA A 21 -30.70 17.59 -12.72
C ALA A 21 -29.47 16.86 -12.15
N ALA A 22 -28.34 17.03 -12.82
CA ALA A 22 -27.08 16.39 -12.49
C ALA A 22 -26.53 16.90 -11.14
N VAL A 23 -26.72 18.18 -10.83
CA VAL A 23 -26.29 18.81 -9.58
C VAL A 23 -27.23 18.46 -8.43
N ALA A 24 -28.56 18.54 -8.65
CA ALA A 24 -29.56 18.15 -7.66
C ALA A 24 -29.31 16.71 -7.15
N TYR A 25 -28.99 15.80 -8.07
CA TYR A 25 -28.74 14.38 -7.77
C TYR A 25 -27.52 14.12 -6.84
N ARG A 26 -26.51 14.99 -6.92
CA ARG A 26 -25.22 14.85 -6.20
C ARG A 26 -25.23 15.55 -4.86
N SER A 27 -25.77 16.77 -4.83
CA SER A 27 -25.98 17.55 -3.61
C SER A 27 -27.13 17.02 -2.73
N ALA A 28 -27.89 16.02 -3.20
CA ALA A 28 -29.18 15.59 -2.64
C ALA A 28 -30.18 16.75 -2.49
N GLY A 29 -30.08 17.74 -3.38
CA GLY A 29 -30.91 18.94 -3.37
C GLY A 29 -32.24 18.78 -4.10
N LYS A 30 -33.05 19.84 -4.03
CA LYS A 30 -34.24 20.06 -4.86
C LYS A 30 -34.00 21.29 -5.74
N LEU A 31 -33.95 21.11 -7.06
CA LEU A 31 -33.71 22.21 -8.02
C LEU A 31 -34.69 22.12 -9.18
N THR A 32 -35.20 23.26 -9.63
CA THR A 32 -36.03 23.36 -10.84
C THR A 32 -35.19 23.83 -12.01
N ASN A 33 -35.30 23.12 -13.13
CA ASN A 33 -34.68 23.49 -14.39
C ASN A 33 -35.62 24.43 -15.16
N GLU A 34 -35.32 25.72 -15.17
CA GLU A 34 -36.17 26.76 -15.76
C GLU A 34 -36.38 26.58 -17.27
N ARG A 35 -35.43 25.92 -17.94
CA ARG A 35 -35.45 25.65 -19.38
C ARG A 35 -36.57 24.69 -19.82
N ASP A 36 -36.95 23.73 -18.98
CA ASP A 36 -38.00 22.73 -19.28
C ASP A 36 -39.06 22.57 -18.19
N GLY A 37 -38.99 23.37 -17.12
CA GLY A 37 -39.95 23.40 -16.02
C GLY A 37 -39.86 22.20 -15.08
N LEU A 38 -38.93 21.26 -15.29
CA LEU A 38 -38.83 20.04 -14.49
C LEU A 38 -38.17 20.31 -13.13
N THR A 39 -38.86 19.92 -12.07
CA THR A 39 -38.32 19.93 -10.70
C THR A 39 -37.65 18.58 -10.41
N HIS A 40 -36.38 18.63 -10.04
CA HIS A 40 -35.58 17.46 -9.67
C HIS A 40 -35.39 17.43 -8.16
N ASP A 41 -36.13 16.55 -7.47
CA ASP A 41 -36.11 16.43 -6.01
C ASP A 41 -35.38 15.15 -5.56
N TYR A 42 -34.20 15.32 -4.96
CA TYR A 42 -33.38 14.24 -4.42
C TYR A 42 -33.12 14.36 -2.92
N THR A 43 -33.92 15.17 -2.21
CA THR A 43 -33.83 15.40 -0.75
C THR A 43 -33.94 14.12 0.10
N HIS A 44 -34.55 13.07 -0.45
CA HIS A 44 -34.67 11.75 0.15
C HIS A 44 -33.39 10.88 0.05
N ARG A 45 -32.29 11.37 -0.55
CA ARG A 45 -31.00 10.64 -0.63
C ARG A 45 -30.10 10.95 0.56
N GLY A 46 -29.75 9.90 1.30
CA GLY A 46 -28.59 9.93 2.22
C GLY A 46 -27.26 9.65 1.50
N GLY A 47 -26.16 9.77 2.24
CA GLY A 47 -24.80 9.45 1.76
C GLY A 47 -24.02 10.61 1.13
N VAL A 48 -24.55 11.83 1.18
CA VAL A 48 -23.77 13.07 0.95
C VAL A 48 -23.16 13.49 2.29
N GLU A 49 -21.83 13.62 2.32
CA GLU A 49 -21.05 14.05 3.49
C GLU A 49 -20.96 15.57 3.54
N HIS A 50 -20.80 16.22 2.38
CA HIS A 50 -20.67 17.67 2.23
C HIS A 50 -21.05 18.08 0.79
N SER A 51 -21.53 19.31 0.59
CA SER A 51 -21.61 19.90 -0.76
C SER A 51 -21.41 21.42 -0.73
N GLU A 52 -20.76 21.99 -1.74
CA GLU A 52 -20.29 23.38 -1.75
C GLU A 52 -20.01 23.88 -3.17
N ILE A 53 -20.17 25.19 -3.38
CA ILE A 53 -19.76 25.87 -4.62
C ILE A 53 -18.51 26.71 -4.33
N VAL A 54 -17.53 26.57 -5.21
CA VAL A 54 -16.24 27.26 -5.21
C VAL A 54 -16.16 28.15 -6.45
N LEU A 55 -15.82 29.41 -6.26
CA LEU A 55 -15.63 30.39 -7.33
C LEU A 55 -14.13 30.72 -7.49
N PRO A 56 -13.70 31.24 -8.66
CA PRO A 56 -12.35 31.75 -8.81
C PRO A 56 -12.15 33.00 -7.94
N GLN A 57 -10.99 33.11 -7.29
CA GLN A 57 -10.67 34.29 -6.49
C GLN A 57 -10.73 35.60 -7.28
N GLY A 58 -11.23 36.64 -6.61
CA GLY A 58 -11.34 37.99 -7.16
C GLY A 58 -12.56 38.20 -8.05
N VAL A 59 -13.44 37.21 -8.25
CA VAL A 59 -14.72 37.39 -8.96
C VAL A 59 -15.84 37.68 -7.96
N GLY A 60 -16.39 38.89 -8.02
CA GLY A 60 -17.54 39.33 -7.20
C GLY A 60 -18.90 38.76 -7.67
N ALA A 61 -18.98 37.46 -7.88
CA ALA A 61 -20.17 36.77 -8.40
C ALA A 61 -21.00 36.12 -7.28
N GLU A 62 -21.48 36.91 -6.32
CA GLU A 62 -22.27 36.41 -5.17
C GLU A 62 -23.48 35.56 -5.59
N TRP A 63 -24.12 35.92 -6.71
CA TRP A 63 -25.24 35.18 -7.30
C TRP A 63 -24.90 33.72 -7.63
N ALA A 64 -23.62 33.40 -7.87
CA ALA A 64 -23.15 32.09 -8.28
C ALA A 64 -22.99 31.11 -7.10
N TYR A 65 -23.03 31.58 -5.85
CA TYR A 65 -23.13 30.69 -4.68
C TYR A 65 -24.53 30.09 -4.54
N ASP A 66 -25.57 30.67 -5.15
CA ASP A 66 -26.86 29.99 -5.28
C ASP A 66 -26.80 28.94 -6.39
N ARG A 67 -27.00 27.68 -5.96
CA ARG A 67 -26.92 26.50 -6.82
C ARG A 67 -28.01 26.45 -7.89
N ALA A 68 -29.18 27.03 -7.65
CA ALA A 68 -30.23 27.10 -8.67
C ALA A 68 -29.89 28.16 -9.72
N ALA A 69 -29.48 29.35 -9.29
CA ALA A 69 -29.07 30.45 -10.17
C ALA A 69 -27.87 30.05 -11.05
N LEU A 70 -26.81 29.49 -10.46
CA LEU A 70 -25.61 29.08 -11.20
C LEU A 70 -25.92 28.09 -12.32
N TRP A 71 -26.65 27.01 -12.02
CA TRP A 71 -26.84 25.93 -12.97
C TRP A 71 -27.99 26.17 -13.96
N ASN A 72 -28.97 27.02 -13.63
CA ASN A 72 -29.90 27.55 -14.62
C ASN A 72 -29.20 28.55 -15.55
N ALA A 73 -28.32 29.43 -15.05
CA ALA A 73 -27.50 30.30 -15.91
C ALA A 73 -26.59 29.49 -16.86
N ALA A 74 -25.99 28.40 -16.40
CA ALA A 74 -25.20 27.48 -17.22
C ALA A 74 -26.01 26.79 -18.32
N GLU A 75 -27.28 26.47 -18.06
CA GLU A 75 -28.21 26.01 -19.11
C GLU A 75 -28.55 27.15 -20.07
N VAL A 76 -28.96 28.32 -19.60
CA VAL A 76 -29.37 29.46 -20.44
C VAL A 76 -28.25 29.95 -21.36
N ALA A 77 -27.00 29.94 -20.89
CA ALA A 77 -25.84 30.43 -21.65
C ALA A 77 -25.53 29.61 -22.92
N GLU A 78 -26.00 28.37 -23.02
CA GLU A 78 -25.78 27.52 -24.19
C GLU A 78 -27.02 27.46 -25.10
N LYS A 79 -26.85 27.87 -26.37
CA LYS A 79 -27.98 28.03 -27.33
C LYS A 79 -28.24 26.81 -28.22
N ARG A 80 -27.33 25.84 -28.30
CA ARG A 80 -27.46 24.67 -29.21
C ARG A 80 -28.11 23.46 -28.52
N LYS A 81 -28.77 22.61 -29.32
CA LYS A 81 -29.40 21.35 -28.87
C LYS A 81 -28.41 20.26 -28.48
N ASP A 82 -27.16 20.37 -28.93
CA ASP A 82 -26.05 19.44 -28.70
C ASP A 82 -25.02 19.98 -27.69
N ALA A 83 -25.31 21.13 -27.08
CA ALA A 83 -24.34 21.86 -26.26
C ALA A 83 -23.88 21.08 -25.02
N ARG A 84 -22.64 21.35 -24.62
CA ARG A 84 -22.03 20.93 -23.35
C ARG A 84 -22.33 22.01 -22.31
N VAL A 85 -23.09 21.63 -21.28
CA VAL A 85 -23.60 22.55 -20.25
C VAL A 85 -22.76 22.51 -18.96
N ALA A 86 -22.08 21.39 -18.70
CA ALA A 86 -21.13 21.26 -17.60
C ALA A 86 -20.02 20.24 -17.91
N ARG A 87 -18.88 20.38 -17.24
CA ARG A 87 -17.79 19.40 -17.17
C ARG A 87 -17.91 18.68 -15.82
N GLU A 88 -17.81 17.35 -15.80
CA GLU A 88 -17.84 16.57 -14.55
C GLU A 88 -16.50 15.87 -14.33
N PHE A 89 -15.99 15.94 -13.10
CA PHE A 89 -14.87 15.18 -12.58
C PHE A 89 -15.37 14.27 -11.45
N VAL A 90 -14.91 13.02 -11.42
CA VAL A 90 -15.21 12.05 -10.35
C VAL A 90 -13.90 11.55 -9.76
N LEU A 91 -13.77 11.69 -8.44
CA LEU A 91 -12.52 11.49 -7.70
C LEU A 91 -12.71 10.38 -6.66
N ALA A 92 -11.81 9.39 -6.60
CA ALA A 92 -11.74 8.49 -5.45
C ALA A 92 -10.94 9.18 -4.34
N LEU A 93 -11.55 9.33 -3.16
CA LEU A 93 -10.91 9.95 -2.00
C LEU A 93 -10.28 8.83 -1.16
N PRO A 94 -8.97 8.88 -0.84
CA PRO A 94 -8.33 7.79 -0.11
C PRO A 94 -9.00 7.55 1.25
N HIS A 95 -9.44 6.32 1.49
CA HIS A 95 -10.16 5.94 2.72
C HIS A 95 -9.28 6.02 3.99
N GLU A 96 -7.95 6.04 3.81
CA GLU A 96 -6.98 6.25 4.87
C GLU A 96 -6.97 7.70 5.40
N LEU A 97 -7.60 8.63 4.69
CA LEU A 97 -7.77 10.02 5.11
C LEU A 97 -9.09 10.20 5.87
N SER A 98 -9.06 11.03 6.91
CA SER A 98 -10.25 11.41 7.67
C SER A 98 -11.28 12.15 6.81
N ALA A 99 -12.54 12.16 7.25
CA ALA A 99 -13.64 12.94 6.66
C ALA A 99 -13.22 14.36 6.26
N GLU A 100 -12.69 15.11 7.24
CA GLU A 100 -12.20 16.48 7.08
C GLU A 100 -11.09 16.58 6.03
N LYS A 101 -10.13 15.64 6.02
CA LYS A 101 -9.03 15.64 5.04
C LYS A 101 -9.50 15.32 3.62
N ARG A 102 -10.46 14.41 3.45
CA ARG A 102 -11.10 14.13 2.16
C ARG A 102 -11.88 15.34 1.62
N LEU A 103 -12.57 16.05 2.50
CA LEU A 103 -13.25 17.31 2.18
C LEU A 103 -12.24 18.40 1.78
N SER A 104 -11.20 18.64 2.59
CA SER A 104 -10.15 19.62 2.29
C SER A 104 -9.45 19.34 0.95
N LEU A 105 -9.15 18.07 0.67
CA LEU A 105 -8.54 17.63 -0.59
C LEU A 105 -9.47 17.87 -1.80
N THR A 106 -10.77 17.63 -1.63
CA THR A 106 -11.77 17.89 -2.68
C THR A 106 -11.94 19.38 -2.94
N ARG A 107 -12.00 20.19 -1.88
CA ARG A 107 -12.09 21.66 -1.97
C ARG A 107 -10.86 22.27 -2.65
N GLU A 108 -9.67 21.78 -2.32
CA GLU A 108 -8.43 22.23 -2.99
C GLU A 108 -8.46 21.95 -4.49
N PHE A 109 -8.83 20.72 -4.89
CA PHE A 109 -8.96 20.37 -6.30
C PHE A 109 -10.04 21.20 -7.02
N ALA A 110 -11.17 21.47 -6.36
CA ALA A 110 -12.21 22.35 -6.90
C ALA A 110 -11.71 23.80 -7.06
N GLN A 111 -10.91 24.30 -6.13
CA GLN A 111 -10.31 25.64 -6.18
C GLN A 111 -9.26 25.78 -7.30
N ASP A 112 -8.40 24.77 -7.50
CA ASP A 112 -7.43 24.73 -8.61
C ASP A 112 -8.15 24.77 -9.97
N LEU A 113 -9.21 23.98 -10.15
CA LEU A 113 -10.04 24.03 -11.36
C LEU A 113 -10.67 25.41 -11.57
N ALA A 114 -11.24 26.00 -10.52
CA ALA A 114 -11.87 27.32 -10.58
C ALA A 114 -10.86 28.40 -10.99
N HIS A 115 -9.68 28.45 -10.35
CA HIS A 115 -8.62 29.40 -10.68
C HIS A 115 -8.09 29.21 -12.10
N ARG A 116 -7.73 27.97 -12.46
CA ARG A 116 -7.04 27.65 -13.72
C ARG A 116 -7.89 27.92 -14.94
N TYR A 117 -9.21 27.76 -14.84
CA TYR A 117 -10.13 27.88 -15.95
C TYR A 117 -11.08 29.09 -15.88
N GLY A 118 -11.18 29.74 -14.73
CA GLY A 118 -12.06 30.89 -14.49
C GLY A 118 -13.55 30.54 -14.37
N GLY A 119 -13.90 29.25 -14.24
CA GLY A 119 -15.27 28.76 -14.09
C GLY A 119 -15.69 28.58 -12.63
N ALA A 120 -17.00 28.52 -12.38
CA ALA A 120 -17.54 28.11 -11.09
C ALA A 120 -17.54 26.58 -10.97
N VAL A 121 -17.29 26.07 -9.76
CA VAL A 121 -17.13 24.64 -9.47
C VAL A 121 -18.01 24.22 -8.29
N ASP A 122 -19.00 23.36 -8.54
CA ASP A 122 -19.89 22.78 -7.53
C ASP A 122 -19.45 21.34 -7.22
N PHE A 123 -19.19 21.02 -5.94
CA PHE A 123 -18.79 19.67 -5.56
C PHE A 123 -19.65 19.07 -4.45
N ALA A 124 -19.72 17.74 -4.44
CA ALA A 124 -20.32 16.93 -3.38
C ALA A 124 -19.40 15.76 -3.02
N VAL A 125 -19.14 15.61 -1.72
CA VAL A 125 -18.40 14.48 -1.13
C VAL A 125 -19.39 13.43 -0.67
N HIS A 126 -19.12 12.17 -0.96
CA HIS A 126 -20.00 11.04 -0.65
C HIS A 126 -19.33 10.00 0.25
N THR A 127 -20.11 9.50 1.21
CA THR A 127 -19.73 8.36 2.05
C THR A 127 -20.11 7.03 1.38
N PRO A 128 -19.38 5.94 1.68
CA PRO A 128 -19.78 4.59 1.36
C PRO A 128 -21.21 4.29 1.81
N HIS A 129 -21.97 3.64 0.94
CA HIS A 129 -23.27 3.09 1.34
C HIS A 129 -23.06 1.98 2.37
N ARG A 130 -23.98 1.81 3.34
CA ARG A 130 -23.96 0.73 4.37
C ARG A 130 -23.77 -0.70 3.85
N ASP A 131 -23.96 -0.86 2.54
CA ASP A 131 -24.13 -2.09 1.80
C ASP A 131 -22.96 -2.36 0.84
N GLY A 132 -22.12 -1.34 0.56
CA GLY A 132 -21.00 -1.42 -0.39
C GLY A 132 -19.64 -1.53 0.30
N ASP A 133 -18.56 -1.43 -0.48
CA ASP A 133 -17.21 -1.34 0.08
C ASP A 133 -17.09 -0.10 0.99
N VAL A 134 -16.92 -0.32 2.29
CA VAL A 134 -16.75 0.69 3.34
C VAL A 134 -15.55 1.63 3.13
N ARG A 135 -14.76 1.40 2.09
CA ARG A 135 -13.62 2.21 1.67
C ARG A 135 -13.93 3.17 0.50
N ASN A 136 -15.11 3.08 -0.13
CA ASN A 136 -15.44 3.82 -1.36
C ASN A 136 -15.89 5.28 -1.14
N HIS A 137 -15.04 6.09 -0.50
CA HIS A 137 -15.24 7.54 -0.43
C HIS A 137 -14.93 8.17 -1.79
N HIS A 138 -15.80 9.07 -2.24
CA HIS A 138 -15.64 9.71 -3.55
C HIS A 138 -16.22 11.12 -3.57
N ALA A 139 -15.74 11.96 -4.48
CA ALA A 139 -16.31 13.25 -4.77
C ALA A 139 -16.78 13.32 -6.22
N HIS A 140 -17.94 13.96 -6.44
CA HIS A 140 -18.29 14.51 -7.74
C HIS A 140 -18.02 16.01 -7.73
N VAL A 141 -17.37 16.52 -8.77
CA VAL A 141 -17.01 17.92 -8.95
C VAL A 141 -17.50 18.36 -10.34
N LEU A 142 -18.36 19.37 -10.42
CA LEU A 142 -18.94 19.88 -11.66
C LEU A 142 -18.49 21.31 -11.90
N MET A 143 -17.90 21.58 -13.07
CA MET A 143 -17.42 22.91 -13.47
C MET A 143 -18.27 23.46 -14.63
N THR A 144 -18.55 24.76 -14.61
CA THR A 144 -19.19 25.47 -15.73
C THR A 144 -18.31 25.41 -16.98
N THR A 145 -18.92 25.28 -18.17
CA THR A 145 -18.16 25.30 -19.44
C THR A 145 -17.69 26.71 -19.83
N ARG A 146 -18.16 27.73 -19.11
CA ARG A 146 -17.88 29.15 -19.27
C ARG A 146 -17.28 29.75 -18.01
N GLN A 147 -16.55 30.84 -18.20
CA GLN A 147 -16.00 31.66 -17.12
C GLN A 147 -17.12 32.42 -16.40
N ILE A 148 -16.93 32.65 -15.10
CA ILE A 148 -17.89 33.35 -14.24
C ILE A 148 -17.49 34.83 -14.11
N THR A 149 -18.47 35.74 -14.22
CA THR A 149 -18.32 37.19 -14.01
C THR A 149 -19.35 37.67 -12.99
N ALA A 150 -19.21 38.93 -12.52
CA ALA A 150 -20.15 39.51 -11.56
C ALA A 150 -21.60 39.56 -12.10
N GLU A 151 -21.75 39.67 -13.42
CA GLU A 151 -23.03 39.84 -14.12
C GLU A 151 -23.58 38.54 -14.74
N GLY A 152 -22.79 37.47 -14.85
CA GLY A 152 -23.23 36.23 -15.51
C GLY A 152 -22.11 35.26 -15.91
N LEU A 153 -22.38 34.45 -16.93
CA LEU A 153 -21.39 33.56 -17.54
C LEU A 153 -20.85 34.16 -18.85
N GLY A 154 -19.54 34.33 -18.92
CA GLY A 154 -18.83 34.94 -20.04
C GLY A 154 -18.36 33.93 -21.10
N ASP A 155 -17.10 34.10 -21.51
CA ASP A 155 -16.46 33.27 -22.54
C ASP A 155 -16.29 31.80 -22.13
N LYS A 156 -16.06 30.93 -23.12
CA LYS A 156 -15.77 29.52 -22.84
C LYS A 156 -14.41 29.37 -22.18
N THR A 157 -14.36 28.52 -21.16
CA THR A 157 -13.11 28.12 -20.50
C THR A 157 -12.15 27.50 -21.54
N TYR A 158 -10.84 27.68 -21.36
CA TYR A 158 -9.84 27.14 -22.29
C TYR A 158 -9.88 25.60 -22.41
N LEU A 159 -10.40 24.90 -21.40
CA LEU A 159 -10.63 23.45 -21.42
C LEU A 159 -11.70 23.02 -22.45
N GLU A 160 -12.60 23.94 -22.84
CA GLU A 160 -13.70 23.68 -23.79
C GLU A 160 -13.47 24.29 -25.20
N LEU A 161 -12.32 24.93 -25.42
CA LEU A 161 -11.89 25.39 -26.76
C LEU A 161 -11.32 24.24 -27.60
N ALA A 162 -11.34 24.40 -28.92
CA ALA A 162 -10.73 23.43 -29.84
C ALA A 162 -9.20 23.62 -29.92
N ASN A 163 -8.44 22.54 -30.13
CA ASN A 163 -6.97 22.59 -30.24
C ASN A 163 -6.46 23.63 -31.28
N LYS A 164 -7.20 23.85 -32.37
CA LYS A 164 -6.91 24.87 -33.39
C LYS A 164 -6.94 26.32 -32.87
N GLU A 165 -7.59 26.57 -31.75
CA GLU A 165 -7.70 27.87 -31.08
C GLU A 165 -6.74 27.99 -29.89
N LEU A 166 -6.34 26.85 -29.30
CA LEU A 166 -5.38 26.78 -28.19
C LEU A 166 -3.93 26.95 -28.64
N LEU A 167 -3.51 26.19 -29.66
CA LEU A 167 -2.11 26.18 -30.12
C LEU A 167 -1.61 27.56 -30.60
N PRO A 168 -2.37 28.36 -31.37
CA PRO A 168 -1.93 29.71 -31.75
C PRO A 168 -1.79 30.70 -30.58
N ARG A 169 -2.36 30.38 -29.41
CA ARG A 169 -2.26 31.19 -28.18
C ARG A 169 -1.13 30.72 -27.25
N GLY A 170 -0.29 29.77 -27.69
CA GLY A 170 0.75 29.15 -26.86
C GLY A 170 0.20 28.24 -25.75
N LEU A 171 -1.09 27.88 -25.79
CA LEU A 171 -1.73 27.07 -24.77
C LEU A 171 -1.62 25.57 -25.12
N ALA A 172 -1.44 24.75 -24.09
CA ALA A 172 -1.42 23.29 -24.23
C ALA A 172 -2.73 22.75 -24.81
N THR A 173 -2.67 21.65 -25.57
CA THR A 173 -3.88 20.99 -26.11
C THR A 173 -4.83 20.55 -25.01
N THR A 174 -6.12 20.40 -25.30
CA THR A 174 -7.10 19.90 -24.32
C THR A 174 -6.65 18.57 -23.70
N GLN A 175 -6.04 17.67 -24.48
CA GLN A 175 -5.54 16.40 -23.98
C GLN A 175 -4.40 16.57 -22.95
N MET A 176 -3.45 17.47 -23.20
CA MET A 176 -2.38 17.80 -22.26
C MET A 176 -2.94 18.42 -20.98
N GLN A 177 -3.89 19.36 -21.10
CA GLN A 177 -4.57 19.96 -19.94
C GLN A 177 -5.27 18.90 -19.08
N LEU A 178 -5.94 17.91 -19.69
CA LEU A 178 -6.57 16.79 -18.95
C LEU A 178 -5.53 15.91 -18.23
N VAL A 179 -4.36 15.67 -18.83
CA VAL A 179 -3.24 14.97 -18.19
C VAL A 179 -2.70 15.79 -17.01
N ASP A 180 -2.54 17.10 -17.16
CA ASP A 180 -2.05 17.99 -16.10
C ASP A 180 -3.05 18.10 -14.92
N ILE A 181 -4.37 18.06 -15.17
CA ILE A 181 -5.37 17.97 -14.09
C ILE A 181 -5.25 16.62 -13.37
N ARG A 182 -5.05 15.50 -14.09
CA ARG A 182 -4.85 14.17 -13.46
C ARG A 182 -3.56 14.12 -12.63
N ARG A 183 -2.48 14.72 -13.12
CA ARG A 183 -1.21 14.86 -12.41
C ARG A 183 -1.35 15.77 -11.19
N GLY A 184 -2.12 16.86 -11.30
CA GLY A 184 -2.50 17.72 -10.18
C GLY A 184 -3.21 16.93 -9.09
N TRP A 185 -4.23 16.14 -9.46
CA TRP A 185 -4.93 15.26 -8.51
C TRP A 185 -4.02 14.24 -7.83
N GLU A 186 -3.12 13.58 -8.59
CA GLU A 186 -2.10 12.71 -7.98
C GLU A 186 -1.26 13.50 -6.97
N GLY A 187 -0.70 14.63 -7.38
CA GLY A 187 0.13 15.48 -6.54
C GLY A 187 -0.57 15.83 -5.23
N MET A 188 -1.83 16.29 -5.31
CA MET A 188 -2.64 16.66 -4.15
C MET A 188 -2.94 15.46 -3.24
N ALA A 189 -3.41 14.34 -3.79
CA ALA A 189 -3.77 13.17 -3.00
C ALA A 189 -2.55 12.44 -2.42
N ASN A 190 -1.45 12.32 -3.15
CA ASN A 190 -0.17 11.81 -2.63
C ASN A 190 0.41 12.73 -1.56
N ARG A 191 0.26 14.05 -1.74
CA ARG A 191 0.65 15.03 -0.73
C ARG A 191 -0.18 14.84 0.53
N GLU A 192 -1.49 14.57 0.47
CA GLU A 192 -2.30 14.27 1.65
C GLU A 192 -2.10 12.86 2.24
N LEU A 193 -1.77 11.84 1.45
CA LEU A 193 -1.37 10.53 1.97
C LEU A 193 -0.05 10.60 2.75
N ALA A 194 0.94 11.33 2.22
CA ALA A 194 2.14 11.69 2.96
C ALA A 194 1.81 12.59 4.17
N SER A 195 0.78 13.45 4.10
CA SER A 195 0.27 14.19 5.27
C SER A 195 -0.25 13.29 6.39
N ALA A 196 -0.71 12.08 6.09
CA ALA A 196 -1.14 11.12 7.10
C ALA A 196 0.00 10.22 7.63
N GLY A 197 1.24 10.37 7.13
CA GLY A 197 2.37 9.49 7.45
C GLY A 197 2.21 8.07 6.90
N LEU A 198 1.54 7.95 5.76
CA LEU A 198 1.35 6.70 5.04
C LEU A 198 2.35 6.62 3.89
N ASP A 199 2.95 5.46 3.67
CA ASP A 199 3.88 5.23 2.54
C ASP A 199 3.16 4.92 1.23
N VAL A 200 1.83 4.70 1.27
CA VAL A 200 1.00 4.41 0.10
C VAL A 200 0.94 5.63 -0.82
N ARG A 201 1.13 5.40 -2.13
CA ARG A 201 0.99 6.40 -3.19
C ARG A 201 0.02 5.93 -4.27
N ILE A 202 -0.52 6.89 -5.01
CA ILE A 202 -1.32 6.71 -6.22
C ILE A 202 -0.52 7.25 -7.42
N ASP A 203 -0.79 6.79 -8.65
CA ASP A 203 -0.09 7.20 -9.88
C ASP A 203 -1.14 7.57 -10.95
N HIS A 204 -1.05 8.78 -11.52
CA HIS A 204 -1.99 9.27 -12.54
C HIS A 204 -1.85 8.58 -13.89
N ARG A 205 -0.69 7.98 -14.16
CA ARG A 205 -0.42 7.29 -15.42
C ARG A 205 -1.32 6.07 -15.53
N SER A 206 -1.91 5.91 -16.70
CA SER A 206 -2.63 4.71 -17.07
C SER A 206 -1.73 3.47 -16.93
N HIS A 207 -2.33 2.29 -16.80
CA HIS A 207 -1.57 1.05 -16.80
C HIS A 207 -0.78 0.93 -18.13
N ALA A 208 -1.36 1.29 -19.28
CA ALA A 208 -0.66 1.36 -20.56
C ALA A 208 0.60 2.25 -20.57
N GLU A 209 0.55 3.49 -20.03
CA GLU A 209 1.72 4.38 -19.91
C GLU A 209 2.79 3.86 -18.94
N ARG A 210 2.45 2.89 -18.09
CA ARG A 210 3.36 2.18 -17.19
C ARG A 210 3.86 0.85 -17.77
N GLY A 211 3.52 0.52 -19.02
CA GLY A 211 3.81 -0.78 -19.64
C GLY A 211 2.96 -1.93 -19.11
N LEU A 212 1.87 -1.62 -18.40
CA LEU A 212 0.98 -2.59 -17.77
C LEU A 212 -0.28 -2.83 -18.62
N GLU A 213 -0.57 -4.10 -18.85
CA GLU A 213 -1.77 -4.59 -19.54
C GLU A 213 -2.92 -4.93 -18.57
N ILE A 214 -2.62 -5.05 -17.26
CA ILE A 214 -3.64 -5.26 -16.22
C ILE A 214 -4.72 -4.19 -16.33
N GLU A 215 -5.98 -4.60 -16.27
CA GLU A 215 -7.10 -3.67 -16.19
C GLU A 215 -7.07 -3.01 -14.80
N PRO A 216 -7.02 -1.67 -14.72
CA PRO A 216 -7.08 -0.98 -13.45
C PRO A 216 -8.41 -1.26 -12.75
N THR A 217 -8.39 -1.26 -11.41
CA THR A 217 -9.60 -1.42 -10.60
C THR A 217 -10.64 -0.37 -10.98
N GLN A 218 -11.84 -0.80 -11.41
CA GLN A 218 -12.90 0.13 -11.77
C GLN A 218 -13.51 0.75 -10.50
N HIS A 219 -13.46 2.07 -10.39
CA HIS A 219 -14.20 2.79 -9.37
C HIS A 219 -15.70 2.72 -9.69
N MET A 220 -16.50 2.22 -8.75
CA MET A 220 -17.94 2.00 -8.95
C MET A 220 -18.70 3.31 -9.19
N GLY A 221 -18.96 3.62 -10.45
CA GLY A 221 -19.76 4.77 -10.85
C GLY A 221 -21.27 4.57 -10.73
N VAL A 222 -21.99 5.70 -10.71
CA VAL A 222 -23.45 5.82 -10.55
C VAL A 222 -24.29 4.91 -11.47
N ALA A 223 -23.76 4.49 -12.62
CA ALA A 223 -24.44 3.58 -13.55
C ALA A 223 -24.78 2.23 -12.90
N ALA A 224 -23.85 1.63 -12.15
CA ALA A 224 -24.10 0.39 -11.41
C ALA A 224 -25.20 0.57 -10.36
N THR A 225 -25.20 1.71 -9.65
CA THR A 225 -26.23 2.05 -8.65
C THR A 225 -27.60 2.36 -9.28
N GLN A 226 -27.65 2.84 -10.53
CA GLN A 226 -28.91 3.05 -11.26
C GLN A 226 -29.48 1.77 -11.87
N MET A 227 -28.63 0.83 -12.29
CA MET A 227 -29.05 -0.54 -12.65
C MET A 227 -29.62 -1.27 -11.43
N GLN A 228 -28.96 -1.15 -10.28
CA GLN A 228 -29.45 -1.67 -9.00
C GLN A 228 -30.80 -1.06 -8.57
N ARG A 229 -31.04 0.24 -8.85
CA ARG A 229 -32.36 0.89 -8.65
C ARG A 229 -33.44 0.45 -9.66
N LYS A 230 -33.08 -0.26 -10.74
CA LYS A 230 -34.02 -0.88 -11.69
C LYS A 230 -34.22 -2.38 -11.45
N GLY A 231 -33.56 -2.95 -10.44
CA GLY A 231 -33.70 -4.35 -10.04
C GLY A 231 -32.67 -5.30 -10.64
N ASP A 232 -31.67 -4.81 -11.38
CA ASP A 232 -30.60 -5.65 -11.91
C ASP A 232 -29.58 -5.99 -10.80
N HIS A 233 -29.22 -7.27 -10.72
CA HIS A 233 -28.25 -7.79 -9.75
C HIS A 233 -26.83 -7.40 -10.18
N VAL A 234 -26.11 -6.65 -9.34
CA VAL A 234 -24.71 -6.26 -9.57
C VAL A 234 -23.88 -6.70 -8.35
N GLU A 235 -22.86 -7.52 -8.58
CA GLU A 235 -21.91 -7.93 -7.53
C GLU A 235 -21.08 -6.72 -7.05
N ARG A 236 -20.81 -6.67 -5.74
CA ARG A 236 -20.23 -5.49 -5.06
C ARG A 236 -18.71 -5.58 -4.91
N SER A 237 -18.01 -5.93 -5.99
CA SER A 237 -16.55 -6.11 -6.03
C SER A 237 -15.79 -4.85 -6.48
N ARG A 238 -14.54 -4.67 -6.02
CA ARG A 238 -13.66 -3.51 -6.35
C ARG A 238 -13.20 -3.48 -7.82
N LEU A 239 -13.35 -4.61 -8.49
CA LEU A 239 -13.33 -4.78 -9.92
C LEU A 239 -14.65 -5.40 -10.30
N ASP A 240 -15.21 -5.01 -11.43
CA ASP A 240 -16.24 -5.80 -12.09
C ASP A 240 -15.78 -7.27 -12.19
N ALA A 241 -16.70 -8.22 -11.99
CA ALA A 241 -16.34 -9.64 -11.88
C ALA A 241 -15.61 -10.15 -13.14
N ASP A 242 -16.04 -9.67 -14.32
CA ASP A 242 -15.36 -9.99 -15.57
C ASP A 242 -14.01 -9.27 -15.71
N ALA A 243 -13.82 -8.07 -15.15
CA ALA A 243 -12.52 -7.38 -15.12
C ALA A 243 -11.52 -8.07 -14.17
N ALA A 244 -11.96 -8.49 -12.98
CA ALA A 244 -11.14 -9.29 -12.08
C ALA A 244 -10.77 -10.66 -12.68
N LYS A 245 -11.70 -11.27 -13.43
CA LYS A 245 -11.47 -12.51 -14.15
C LYS A 245 -10.49 -12.32 -15.31
N ARG A 246 -10.67 -11.29 -16.14
CA ARG A 246 -9.71 -10.92 -17.21
C ARG A 246 -8.33 -10.59 -16.64
N ASN A 247 -8.26 -9.95 -15.47
CA ASN A 247 -7.00 -9.76 -14.74
C ASN A 247 -6.41 -11.09 -14.26
N ALA A 248 -7.20 -12.00 -13.70
CA ALA A 248 -6.71 -13.31 -13.27
C ALA A 248 -6.26 -14.20 -14.45
N GLU A 249 -6.91 -14.07 -15.60
CA GLU A 249 -6.52 -14.70 -16.88
C GLU A 249 -5.23 -14.06 -17.43
N LEU A 250 -5.16 -12.73 -17.50
CA LEU A 250 -3.97 -12.01 -17.93
C LEU A 250 -2.77 -12.27 -17.00
N ILE A 251 -2.96 -12.32 -15.67
CA ILE A 251 -1.88 -12.59 -14.71
C ILE A 251 -1.44 -14.06 -14.78
N ARG A 252 -2.33 -14.98 -15.20
CA ARG A 252 -1.99 -16.37 -15.48
C ARG A 252 -1.14 -16.53 -16.74
N ASP A 253 -1.34 -15.65 -17.73
CA ASP A 253 -0.63 -15.68 -19.01
C ASP A 253 0.63 -14.78 -19.04
N LYS A 254 0.59 -13.66 -18.29
CA LYS A 254 1.61 -12.59 -18.16
C LYS A 254 1.84 -12.22 -16.69
N PRO A 255 2.30 -13.15 -15.83
CA PRO A 255 2.51 -12.92 -14.40
C PRO A 255 3.49 -11.77 -14.07
N GLU A 256 4.40 -11.43 -14.99
CA GLU A 256 5.34 -10.31 -14.88
C GLU A 256 4.65 -8.96 -14.65
N GLN A 257 3.39 -8.81 -15.05
CA GLN A 257 2.58 -7.61 -14.81
C GLN A 257 2.46 -7.26 -13.32
N VAL A 258 2.29 -8.26 -12.46
CA VAL A 258 2.25 -8.12 -11.00
C VAL A 258 3.65 -7.80 -10.45
N LEU A 259 4.67 -8.44 -11.01
CA LEU A 259 6.06 -8.25 -10.60
C LEU A 259 6.55 -6.84 -10.92
N SER A 260 6.11 -6.24 -12.04
CA SER A 260 6.36 -4.85 -12.39
C SER A 260 5.71 -3.88 -11.39
N LEU A 261 4.52 -4.19 -10.85
CA LEU A 261 3.90 -3.36 -9.81
C LEU A 261 4.73 -3.33 -8.52
N ILE A 262 5.26 -4.49 -8.09
CA ILE A 262 6.06 -4.60 -6.86
C ILE A 262 7.46 -4.00 -7.06
N SER A 263 8.12 -4.31 -8.17
CA SER A 263 9.50 -3.90 -8.48
C SER A 263 9.70 -2.43 -8.85
N ASN A 264 8.63 -1.64 -8.83
CA ASN A 264 8.72 -0.18 -8.83
C ASN A 264 8.99 0.39 -7.42
N GLU A 265 8.46 -0.25 -6.37
CA GLU A 265 8.56 0.22 -4.97
C GLU A 265 9.69 -0.49 -4.19
N LYS A 266 9.93 -1.78 -4.48
CA LYS A 266 10.86 -2.67 -3.78
C LYS A 266 11.82 -3.36 -4.75
N SER A 267 13.12 -3.42 -4.42
CA SER A 267 14.07 -4.22 -5.22
C SER A 267 14.00 -5.70 -4.81
N VAL A 268 13.95 -5.96 -3.51
CA VAL A 268 13.69 -7.28 -2.93
C VAL A 268 12.36 -7.27 -2.18
N PHE A 269 11.60 -8.35 -2.31
CA PHE A 269 10.26 -8.53 -1.74
C PHE A 269 10.00 -9.99 -1.36
N ASP A 270 8.94 -10.24 -0.59
CA ASP A 270 8.57 -11.58 -0.12
C ASP A 270 7.21 -12.06 -0.70
N ARG A 271 6.80 -13.26 -0.30
CA ARG A 271 5.51 -13.86 -0.72
C ARG A 271 4.28 -13.04 -0.29
N TYR A 272 4.35 -12.30 0.81
CA TYR A 272 3.25 -11.49 1.31
C TYR A 272 3.09 -10.20 0.50
N ASP A 273 4.19 -9.60 0.02
CA ASP A 273 4.13 -8.50 -0.96
C ASP A 273 3.44 -8.92 -2.27
N VAL A 274 3.76 -10.11 -2.76
CA VAL A 274 3.12 -10.70 -3.96
C VAL A 274 1.63 -10.91 -3.71
N ALA A 275 1.26 -11.58 -2.61
CA ALA A 275 -0.14 -11.82 -2.22
C ALA A 275 -0.93 -10.50 -2.06
N ARG A 276 -0.37 -9.53 -1.33
CA ARG A 276 -0.95 -8.21 -1.08
C ARG A 276 -1.16 -7.39 -2.35
N THR A 277 -0.29 -7.57 -3.35
CA THR A 277 -0.42 -6.91 -4.65
C THR A 277 -1.49 -7.60 -5.50
N LEU A 278 -1.48 -8.94 -5.57
CA LEU A 278 -2.49 -9.73 -6.28
C LEU A 278 -3.92 -9.47 -5.79
N HIS A 279 -4.12 -9.40 -4.48
CA HIS A 279 -5.42 -9.14 -3.85
C HIS A 279 -6.03 -7.77 -4.25
N ARG A 280 -5.22 -6.87 -4.83
CA ARG A 280 -5.69 -5.59 -5.37
C ARG A 280 -6.32 -5.74 -6.77
N TYR A 281 -5.96 -6.76 -7.53
CA TYR A 281 -6.30 -6.93 -8.96
C TYR A 281 -7.11 -8.20 -9.29
N VAL A 282 -7.22 -9.13 -8.33
CA VAL A 282 -8.03 -10.35 -8.39
C VAL A 282 -9.10 -10.28 -7.28
N ASN A 283 -10.33 -10.72 -7.57
CA ASN A 283 -11.44 -10.74 -6.62
C ASN A 283 -11.25 -11.84 -5.54
N ASP A 284 -12.11 -11.83 -4.52
CA ASP A 284 -12.09 -12.75 -3.36
C ASP A 284 -12.44 -14.23 -3.70
N ASP A 285 -12.37 -14.63 -4.98
CA ASP A 285 -12.34 -16.06 -5.36
C ASP A 285 -10.97 -16.64 -4.98
N ALA A 286 -10.96 -17.36 -3.86
CA ALA A 286 -9.77 -18.04 -3.35
C ALA A 286 -9.10 -18.91 -4.43
N GLN A 287 -9.87 -19.57 -5.31
CA GLN A 287 -9.29 -20.46 -6.29
C GLN A 287 -8.63 -19.70 -7.45
N ALA A 288 -9.23 -18.60 -7.94
CA ALA A 288 -8.58 -17.71 -8.90
C ALA A 288 -7.33 -17.04 -8.30
N PHE A 289 -7.41 -16.60 -7.04
CA PHE A 289 -6.29 -16.00 -6.32
C PHE A 289 -5.13 -16.99 -6.16
N GLU A 290 -5.36 -18.21 -5.67
CA GLU A 290 -4.35 -19.26 -5.53
C GLU A 290 -3.69 -19.60 -6.87
N ASN A 291 -4.48 -19.73 -7.94
CA ASN A 291 -3.96 -20.02 -9.28
C ASN A 291 -3.11 -18.86 -9.85
N ALA A 292 -3.55 -17.61 -9.68
CA ALA A 292 -2.80 -16.43 -10.09
C ALA A 292 -1.51 -16.28 -9.27
N PHE A 293 -1.59 -16.51 -7.95
CA PHE A 293 -0.45 -16.52 -7.04
C PHE A 293 0.58 -17.58 -7.45
N ALA A 294 0.16 -18.83 -7.65
CA ALA A 294 1.03 -19.90 -8.12
C ALA A 294 1.69 -19.57 -9.47
N LYS A 295 0.98 -18.90 -10.39
CA LYS A 295 1.53 -18.45 -11.67
C LYS A 295 2.55 -17.32 -11.54
N VAL A 296 2.34 -16.38 -10.63
CA VAL A 296 3.33 -15.33 -10.32
C VAL A 296 4.58 -15.94 -9.67
N MET A 297 4.41 -16.86 -8.72
CA MET A 297 5.53 -17.58 -8.08
C MET A 297 6.28 -18.50 -9.05
N ALA A 298 5.62 -19.03 -10.08
CA ALA A 298 6.24 -19.83 -11.14
C ALA A 298 6.74 -19.00 -12.35
N SER A 299 6.68 -17.67 -12.29
CA SER A 299 7.06 -16.81 -13.41
C SER A 299 8.57 -16.89 -13.70
N PRO A 300 9.00 -17.04 -14.97
CA PRO A 300 10.42 -16.97 -15.32
C PRO A 300 11.01 -15.56 -15.12
N ALA A 301 10.18 -14.53 -14.98
CA ALA A 301 10.60 -13.17 -14.63
C ALA A 301 10.86 -13.00 -13.11
N LEU A 302 10.38 -13.91 -12.26
CA LEU A 302 10.70 -13.97 -10.85
C LEU A 302 12.07 -14.64 -10.64
N VAL A 303 12.84 -14.13 -9.69
CA VAL A 303 14.12 -14.70 -9.26
C VAL A 303 14.10 -14.84 -7.75
N GLU A 304 14.26 -16.07 -7.25
CA GLU A 304 14.45 -16.33 -5.82
C GLU A 304 15.91 -16.03 -5.43
N LEU A 305 16.12 -15.05 -4.57
CA LEU A 305 17.42 -14.60 -4.07
C LEU A 305 17.87 -15.38 -2.84
N GLN A 306 16.92 -15.75 -1.97
CA GLN A 306 17.15 -16.59 -0.80
C GLN A 306 15.93 -17.49 -0.57
N ALA A 307 16.17 -18.77 -0.26
CA ALA A 307 15.13 -19.69 0.16
C ALA A 307 14.70 -19.42 1.62
N GLU A 308 13.49 -19.86 1.99
CA GLU A 308 13.04 -19.84 3.39
C GLU A 308 13.97 -20.73 4.23
N ARG A 309 14.44 -20.20 5.36
CA ARG A 309 15.31 -20.90 6.32
C ARG A 309 14.77 -20.72 7.73
N ALA A 310 14.74 -21.80 8.51
CA ALA A 310 14.58 -21.72 9.95
C ALA A 310 15.97 -21.66 10.59
N ASP A 311 16.18 -20.69 11.48
CA ASP A 311 17.34 -20.63 12.34
C ASP A 311 17.25 -21.76 13.38
N GLY A 312 18.31 -22.56 13.50
CA GLY A 312 18.32 -23.76 14.34
C GLY A 312 18.43 -23.49 15.85
N ASP A 313 18.91 -22.31 16.22
CA ASP A 313 19.19 -21.94 17.62
C ASP A 313 18.11 -21.03 18.20
N THR A 314 17.54 -20.13 17.38
CA THR A 314 16.47 -19.20 17.78
C THR A 314 15.07 -19.67 17.39
N GLY A 315 14.94 -20.56 16.40
CA GLY A 315 13.66 -20.97 15.83
C GLY A 315 12.99 -19.90 14.96
N GLU A 316 13.63 -18.75 14.70
CA GLU A 316 13.09 -17.73 13.81
C GLU A 316 13.14 -18.19 12.34
N VAL A 317 12.05 -17.94 11.60
CA VAL A 317 11.95 -18.31 10.18
C VAL A 317 12.21 -17.07 9.32
N SER A 318 13.37 -17.02 8.68
CA SER A 318 13.65 -16.04 7.63
C SER A 318 12.87 -16.43 6.37
N LEU A 319 11.93 -15.57 5.96
CA LEU A 319 11.09 -15.77 4.78
C LEU A 319 11.93 -15.78 3.48
N ALA A 320 11.48 -16.54 2.49
CA ALA A 320 12.07 -16.52 1.15
C ALA A 320 12.05 -15.10 0.55
N ARG A 321 13.16 -14.73 -0.11
CA ARG A 321 13.40 -13.42 -0.72
C ARG A 321 13.41 -13.53 -2.23
N TYR A 322 12.69 -12.63 -2.88
CA TYR A 322 12.50 -12.61 -4.33
C TYR A 322 12.80 -11.24 -4.92
N SER A 323 13.17 -11.22 -6.20
CA SER A 323 13.24 -10.02 -7.03
C SER A 323 12.83 -10.34 -8.46
N THR A 324 12.82 -9.35 -9.35
CA THR A 324 12.60 -9.57 -10.79
C THR A 324 13.92 -9.72 -11.52
N ARG A 325 13.92 -10.53 -12.59
CA ARG A 325 15.08 -10.71 -13.47
C ARG A 325 15.57 -9.37 -14.05
N GLU A 326 14.64 -8.46 -14.30
CA GLU A 326 14.93 -7.08 -14.72
C GLU A 326 15.69 -6.31 -13.62
N MET A 327 15.22 -6.32 -12.38
CA MET A 327 15.88 -5.61 -11.27
C MET A 327 17.27 -6.18 -10.99
N VAL A 328 17.42 -7.51 -10.99
CA VAL A 328 18.72 -8.19 -10.88
C VAL A 328 19.66 -7.73 -11.99
N ALA A 329 19.20 -7.64 -13.24
CA ALA A 329 20.02 -7.19 -14.36
C ALA A 329 20.41 -5.70 -14.24
N ILE A 330 19.49 -4.83 -13.80
CA ILE A 330 19.76 -3.40 -13.57
C ILE A 330 20.83 -3.22 -12.49
N GLU A 331 20.69 -3.88 -11.35
CA GLU A 331 21.61 -3.71 -10.22
C GLU A 331 22.97 -4.38 -10.49
N THR A 332 23.00 -5.53 -11.17
CA THR A 332 24.25 -6.17 -11.62
C THR A 332 24.99 -5.28 -12.61
N SER A 333 24.31 -4.82 -13.68
CA SER A 333 24.95 -3.99 -14.71
C SER A 333 25.43 -2.64 -14.17
N MET A 334 24.71 -2.06 -13.22
CA MET A 334 25.13 -0.84 -12.51
C MET A 334 26.42 -1.04 -11.71
N ILE A 335 26.58 -2.18 -11.03
CA ILE A 335 27.82 -2.53 -10.33
C ILE A 335 28.96 -2.80 -11.29
N GLU A 336 28.73 -3.56 -12.37
CA GLU A 336 29.75 -3.79 -13.40
C GLU A 336 30.22 -2.46 -14.05
N SER A 337 29.31 -1.51 -14.28
CA SER A 337 29.64 -0.14 -14.71
C SER A 337 30.48 0.60 -13.66
N ALA A 338 30.11 0.52 -12.38
CA ALA A 338 30.88 1.13 -11.30
C ALA A 338 32.31 0.54 -11.22
N GLN A 339 32.48 -0.77 -11.31
CA GLN A 339 33.79 -1.44 -11.35
C GLN A 339 34.65 -0.99 -12.55
N ARG A 340 34.05 -0.87 -13.75
CA ARG A 340 34.75 -0.37 -14.95
C ARG A 340 35.15 1.10 -14.82
N MET A 341 34.27 1.94 -14.28
CA MET A 341 34.59 3.34 -14.00
C MET A 341 35.66 3.49 -12.91
N TYR A 342 35.67 2.62 -11.91
CA TYR A 342 36.68 2.61 -10.85
C TYR A 342 38.05 2.19 -11.39
N SER A 343 38.06 1.21 -12.29
CA SER A 343 39.29 0.75 -12.98
C SER A 343 39.84 1.78 -13.99
N ALA A 344 39.04 2.75 -14.43
CA ALA A 344 39.46 3.80 -15.35
C ALA A 344 40.14 4.95 -14.57
N GLN A 345 41.46 5.05 -14.71
CA GLN A 345 42.31 5.98 -13.94
C GLN A 345 42.83 7.14 -14.79
N ASP A 346 41.98 8.13 -15.07
CA ASP A 346 42.30 9.30 -15.92
C ASP A 346 41.66 10.64 -15.48
N HIS A 347 41.00 10.68 -14.32
CA HIS A 347 40.36 11.89 -13.76
C HIS A 347 41.08 12.46 -12.53
N GLY A 348 42.40 12.25 -12.45
CA GLY A 348 43.20 12.57 -11.27
C GLY A 348 43.61 14.04 -11.20
N VAL A 349 43.55 14.63 -10.00
CA VAL A 349 44.02 15.99 -9.75
C VAL A 349 45.46 15.98 -9.24
N HIS A 350 46.29 16.89 -9.77
CA HIS A 350 47.67 17.04 -9.32
C HIS A 350 47.73 17.48 -7.85
N ARG A 351 48.59 16.81 -7.05
CA ARG A 351 48.69 17.00 -5.59
C ARG A 351 48.86 18.46 -5.14
N ASN A 352 49.48 19.31 -5.96
CA ASN A 352 49.62 20.74 -5.65
C ASN A 352 48.26 21.46 -5.62
N HIS A 353 47.33 21.15 -6.53
CA HIS A 353 45.99 21.76 -6.53
C HIS A 353 45.18 21.29 -5.32
N VAL A 354 45.25 20.00 -4.99
CA VAL A 354 44.61 19.44 -3.78
C VAL A 354 45.17 20.07 -2.50
N GLY A 355 46.50 20.19 -2.39
CA GLY A 355 47.14 20.83 -1.23
C GLY A 355 46.81 22.32 -1.11
N GLN A 356 46.70 23.02 -2.23
CA GLN A 356 46.31 24.44 -2.28
C GLN A 356 44.85 24.65 -1.85
N SER A 357 43.90 23.85 -2.35
CA SER A 357 42.48 24.00 -1.95
C SER A 357 42.25 23.60 -0.48
N ILE A 358 42.92 22.56 0.02
CA ILE A 358 42.90 22.22 1.44
C ILE A 358 43.40 23.38 2.31
N ALA A 359 44.51 24.05 1.90
CA ALA A 359 45.04 25.20 2.63
C ALA A 359 44.13 26.44 2.54
N ALA A 360 43.52 26.69 1.37
CA ALA A 360 42.55 27.77 1.19
C ALA A 360 41.30 27.57 2.07
N GLN A 361 40.80 26.32 2.12
CA GLN A 361 39.65 25.96 2.93
C GLN A 361 39.96 26.00 4.43
N ASP A 362 41.16 25.55 4.86
CA ASP A 362 41.62 25.74 6.24
C ASP A 362 41.62 27.24 6.61
N ALA A 363 42.15 28.12 5.76
CA ALA A 363 42.15 29.57 5.99
C ALA A 363 40.74 30.19 5.97
N ALA A 364 39.77 29.62 5.23
CA ALA A 364 38.36 30.02 5.28
C ALA A 364 37.68 29.57 6.59
N ILE A 365 37.97 28.36 7.06
CA ILE A 365 37.49 27.84 8.35
C ILE A 365 38.04 28.66 9.51
N GLN A 366 39.34 28.96 9.54
CA GLN A 366 39.97 29.79 10.59
C GLN A 366 39.32 31.17 10.69
N ARG A 367 39.11 31.84 9.54
CA ARG A 367 38.46 33.16 9.47
C ARG A 367 37.01 33.12 9.95
N SER A 368 36.24 32.11 9.54
CA SER A 368 34.81 32.02 9.88
C SER A 368 34.54 31.50 11.30
N ALA A 369 35.43 30.69 11.87
CA ALA A 369 35.33 30.19 13.24
C ALA A 369 35.95 31.14 14.30
N GLY A 370 36.67 32.19 13.88
CA GLY A 370 37.44 33.05 14.78
C GLY A 370 38.56 32.34 15.55
N ASN A 371 38.96 31.15 15.09
CA ASN A 371 39.90 30.27 15.79
C ASN A 371 41.00 29.79 14.83
N ALA A 372 42.25 30.17 15.11
CA ALA A 372 43.41 29.78 14.33
C ALA A 372 43.68 28.25 14.31
N SER A 373 43.16 27.48 15.27
CA SER A 373 43.29 26.02 15.27
C SER A 373 42.18 25.29 14.49
N ALA A 374 41.14 25.99 14.04
CA ALA A 374 40.02 25.39 13.32
C ALA A 374 40.45 25.03 11.88
N ARG A 375 40.22 23.78 11.47
CA ARG A 375 40.72 23.23 10.20
C ARG A 375 39.92 22.01 9.75
N LEU A 376 40.05 21.63 8.48
CA LEU A 376 39.52 20.38 7.94
C LEU A 376 40.03 19.19 8.75
N SER A 377 39.14 18.24 9.08
CA SER A 377 39.50 17.03 9.82
C SER A 377 40.42 16.10 9.03
N GLY A 378 41.03 15.13 9.71
CA GLY A 378 41.81 14.10 9.05
C GLY A 378 40.98 13.23 8.10
N GLU A 379 39.72 12.95 8.47
CA GLU A 379 38.75 12.26 7.61
C GLU A 379 38.40 13.10 6.38
N GLN A 380 38.10 14.38 6.57
CA GLN A 380 37.78 15.30 5.47
C GLN A 380 38.93 15.42 4.47
N ARG A 381 40.19 15.52 4.92
CA ARG A 381 41.35 15.54 4.02
C ARG A 381 41.48 14.26 3.20
N ARG A 382 41.37 13.09 3.85
CA ARG A 382 41.37 11.79 3.15
C ARG A 382 40.22 11.66 2.16
N ALA A 383 39.04 12.21 2.47
CA ALA A 383 37.91 12.23 1.55
C ALA A 383 38.17 13.11 0.32
N ILE A 384 38.80 14.30 0.49
CA ILE A 384 39.23 15.14 -0.65
C ILE A 384 40.23 14.36 -1.51
N GLU A 385 41.27 13.79 -0.90
CA GLU A 385 42.30 13.00 -1.59
C GLU A 385 41.69 11.80 -2.35
N HIS A 386 40.73 11.10 -1.76
CA HIS A 386 39.99 10.00 -2.39
C HIS A 386 39.18 10.46 -3.60
N ILE A 387 38.31 11.47 -3.46
CA ILE A 387 37.45 11.90 -4.59
C ILE A 387 38.20 12.67 -5.67
N THR A 388 39.36 13.25 -5.36
CA THR A 388 40.28 13.85 -6.35
C THR A 388 41.28 12.85 -6.95
N GLY A 389 41.19 11.58 -6.55
CA GLY A 389 41.91 10.45 -7.14
C GLY A 389 41.57 10.18 -8.61
N PRO A 390 42.35 9.34 -9.32
CA PRO A 390 42.26 9.17 -10.77
C PRO A 390 41.01 8.43 -11.27
N GLU A 391 40.30 7.72 -10.40
CA GLU A 391 39.17 6.85 -10.74
C GLU A 391 37.97 7.64 -11.29
N ARG A 392 37.26 7.14 -12.31
CA ARG A 392 36.04 7.81 -12.82
C ARG A 392 34.81 7.68 -11.92
N ILE A 393 34.86 6.90 -10.86
CA ILE A 393 33.83 6.89 -9.81
C ILE A 393 34.46 6.89 -8.42
N ALA A 394 33.87 7.67 -7.52
CA ALA A 394 34.24 7.69 -6.11
C ALA A 394 32.99 7.85 -5.23
N ALA A 395 33.06 7.39 -3.97
CA ALA A 395 31.96 7.45 -3.02
C ALA A 395 32.39 8.06 -1.68
N VAL A 396 31.52 8.87 -1.08
CA VAL A 396 31.69 9.39 0.28
C VAL A 396 30.44 9.11 1.09
N VAL A 397 30.58 8.28 2.12
CA VAL A 397 29.58 8.07 3.16
C VAL A 397 29.92 9.00 4.31
N GLY A 398 28.98 9.81 4.78
CA GLY A 398 29.26 10.71 5.89
C GLY A 398 28.03 11.01 6.72
N PHE A 399 28.19 10.94 8.04
CA PHE A 399 27.09 11.14 8.99
C PHE A 399 26.49 12.55 8.90
N ALA A 400 25.30 12.69 9.47
CA ALA A 400 24.56 13.94 9.51
C ALA A 400 25.31 14.99 10.35
N GLY A 401 25.99 15.93 9.70
CA GLY A 401 26.80 16.97 10.36
C GLY A 401 28.32 16.75 10.33
N ALA A 402 28.82 15.77 9.58
CA ALA A 402 30.26 15.52 9.41
C ALA A 402 30.98 16.49 8.41
N GLY A 403 30.28 17.53 7.91
CA GLY A 403 30.87 18.56 7.05
C GLY A 403 31.10 18.16 5.58
N LYS A 404 30.25 17.29 5.02
CA LYS A 404 30.31 16.85 3.61
C LYS A 404 30.45 18.01 2.61
N SER A 405 29.65 19.07 2.77
CA SER A 405 29.72 20.28 1.94
C SER A 405 31.06 21.01 2.00
N THR A 406 31.64 21.12 3.20
CA THR A 406 32.93 21.80 3.43
C THR A 406 34.08 21.06 2.75
N MET A 407 33.97 19.72 2.69
CA MET A 407 34.87 18.86 1.93
C MET A 407 34.67 19.04 0.42
N LEU A 408 33.42 19.08 -0.06
CA LEU A 408 33.10 19.29 -1.47
C LEU A 408 33.54 20.67 -1.99
N ALA A 409 33.54 21.71 -1.15
CA ALA A 409 34.06 23.04 -1.51
C ALA A 409 35.54 22.97 -1.93
N ALA A 410 36.38 22.32 -1.11
CA ALA A 410 37.80 22.16 -1.39
C ALA A 410 38.07 21.21 -2.56
N ALA A 411 37.23 20.19 -2.77
CA ALA A 411 37.32 19.31 -3.92
C ALA A 411 36.94 20.02 -5.24
N ARG A 412 35.89 20.86 -5.22
CA ARG A 412 35.51 21.73 -6.34
C ARG A 412 36.66 22.61 -6.79
N GLU A 413 37.30 23.33 -5.86
CA GLU A 413 38.46 24.17 -6.16
C GLU A 413 39.63 23.38 -6.74
N ALA A 414 39.89 22.16 -6.25
CA ALA A 414 40.93 21.29 -6.79
C ALA A 414 40.62 20.82 -8.22
N TRP A 415 39.38 20.42 -8.50
CA TRP A 415 38.94 20.01 -9.84
C TRP A 415 38.96 21.16 -10.85
N GLU A 416 38.45 22.34 -10.47
CA GLU A 416 38.46 23.53 -11.33
C GLU A 416 39.88 24.02 -11.62
N ALA A 417 40.77 24.03 -10.62
CA ALA A 417 42.18 24.37 -10.81
C ALA A 417 42.93 23.40 -11.74
N GLN A 418 42.48 22.14 -11.81
CA GLN A 418 42.98 21.14 -12.75
C GLN A 418 42.42 21.30 -14.18
N GLY A 419 41.35 22.08 -14.35
CA GLY A 419 40.65 22.31 -15.62
C GLY A 419 39.38 21.49 -15.84
N TYR A 420 38.89 20.76 -14.83
CA TYR A 420 37.61 20.05 -14.92
C TYR A 420 36.43 20.99 -14.68
N LYS A 421 35.28 20.67 -15.29
CA LYS A 421 34.01 21.35 -15.03
C LYS A 421 33.18 20.55 -14.03
N VAL A 422 32.87 21.15 -12.88
CA VAL A 422 32.11 20.47 -11.81
C VAL A 422 30.61 20.80 -11.96
N HIS A 423 29.77 19.77 -11.91
CA HIS A 423 28.32 19.89 -11.91
C HIS A 423 27.73 19.14 -10.72
N GLY A 424 26.72 19.71 -10.07
CA GLY A 424 26.02 19.10 -8.95
C GLY A 424 24.63 18.59 -9.32
N ALA A 425 24.21 17.55 -8.60
CA ALA A 425 22.86 17.02 -8.67
C ALA A 425 22.37 16.50 -7.32
N ALA A 426 21.07 16.60 -7.08
CA ALA A 426 20.41 15.96 -5.94
C ALA A 426 18.98 15.55 -6.30
N LEU A 427 18.36 14.72 -5.46
CA LEU A 427 16.97 14.28 -5.69
C LEU A 427 15.96 15.44 -5.56
N SER A 428 16.15 16.32 -4.58
CA SER A 428 15.25 17.45 -4.28
C SER A 428 15.88 18.79 -4.64
N GLY A 429 15.02 19.80 -4.89
CA GLY A 429 15.48 21.17 -5.17
C GLY A 429 16.28 21.78 -4.00
N LYS A 430 15.80 21.58 -2.77
CA LYS A 430 16.45 22.05 -1.54
C LYS A 430 17.82 21.40 -1.30
N ALA A 431 17.99 20.13 -1.64
CA ALA A 431 19.30 19.47 -1.54
C ALA A 431 20.28 19.96 -2.63
N ALA A 432 19.80 20.20 -3.86
CA ALA A 432 20.63 20.75 -4.92
C ALA A 432 21.08 22.19 -4.61
N GLU A 433 20.16 23.03 -4.12
CA GLU A 433 20.48 24.37 -3.61
C GLU A 433 21.45 24.31 -2.43
N GLY A 434 21.16 23.49 -1.42
CA GLY A 434 22.03 23.36 -0.25
C GLY A 434 23.45 22.93 -0.63
N LEU A 435 23.60 22.04 -1.62
CA LEU A 435 24.89 21.71 -2.23
C LEU A 435 25.56 22.96 -2.86
N GLU A 436 24.85 23.70 -3.71
CA GLU A 436 25.37 24.90 -4.37
C GLU A 436 25.78 26.01 -3.39
N GLU A 437 24.95 26.34 -2.41
CA GLU A 437 25.24 27.34 -1.38
C GLU A 437 26.45 26.97 -0.50
N SER A 438 26.58 25.69 -0.15
CA SER A 438 27.55 25.23 0.85
C SER A 438 28.86 24.72 0.27
N SER A 439 28.92 24.41 -1.03
CA SER A 439 30.14 23.97 -1.73
C SER A 439 30.51 24.80 -2.97
N GLY A 440 29.65 25.70 -3.43
CA GLY A 440 29.84 26.48 -4.66
C GLY A 440 29.66 25.67 -5.96
N ILE A 441 29.18 24.43 -5.89
CA ILE A 441 28.99 23.57 -7.08
C ILE A 441 27.65 23.91 -7.72
N GLN A 442 27.64 24.36 -8.98
CA GLN A 442 26.41 24.65 -9.72
C GLN A 442 25.53 23.38 -9.83
N SER A 443 24.33 23.42 -9.26
CA SER A 443 23.53 22.23 -8.98
C SER A 443 22.11 22.30 -9.52
N ARG A 444 21.50 21.13 -9.77
CA ARG A 444 20.08 21.02 -10.17
C ARG A 444 19.49 19.67 -9.78
N THR A 445 18.17 19.50 -9.91
CA THR A 445 17.55 18.21 -9.61
C THR A 445 17.93 17.14 -10.63
N LEU A 446 18.01 15.87 -10.19
CA LEU A 446 18.18 14.71 -11.08
C LEU A 446 17.07 14.65 -12.15
N ALA A 447 15.84 15.06 -11.83
CA ALA A 447 14.76 15.16 -12.80
C ALA A 447 15.03 16.22 -13.89
N SER A 448 15.67 17.34 -13.56
CA SER A 448 16.06 18.37 -14.53
C SER A 448 17.18 17.91 -15.46
N TRP A 449 18.13 17.11 -14.97
CA TRP A 449 19.13 16.45 -15.82
C TRP A 449 18.47 15.46 -16.77
N TRP A 450 17.62 14.58 -16.23
CA TRP A 450 16.92 13.56 -17.01
C TRP A 450 16.10 14.16 -18.16
N LEU A 451 15.26 15.16 -17.88
CA LEU A 451 14.45 15.84 -18.92
C LEU A 451 15.32 16.46 -20.02
N SER A 452 16.52 16.94 -19.69
CA SER A 452 17.42 17.52 -20.68
C SER A 452 18.14 16.49 -21.56
N TRP A 453 18.25 15.24 -21.11
CA TRP A 453 18.84 14.17 -21.94
C TRP A 453 17.80 13.50 -22.85
N ASP A 454 16.53 13.49 -22.46
CA ASP A 454 15.44 12.93 -23.28
C ASP A 454 14.84 13.92 -24.28
N ASN A 455 15.10 15.22 -24.18
CA ASN A 455 14.57 16.23 -25.11
C ASN A 455 15.58 16.57 -26.23
N PRO A 456 15.30 16.20 -27.51
CA PRO A 456 16.19 16.47 -28.64
C PRO A 456 16.43 17.97 -28.88
N ASP A 457 15.42 18.81 -28.58
CA ASP A 457 15.45 20.25 -28.86
C ASP A 457 16.19 21.06 -27.78
N SER A 458 16.68 20.41 -26.71
CA SER A 458 17.41 21.08 -25.61
C SER A 458 18.82 21.57 -26.00
N GLY A 459 19.35 21.07 -27.12
CA GLY A 459 20.68 21.41 -27.64
C GLY A 459 21.84 20.91 -26.76
N SER A 460 23.07 21.30 -27.12
CA SER A 460 24.29 20.87 -26.41
C SER A 460 24.47 21.49 -25.01
N LYS A 461 23.57 22.36 -24.55
CA LYS A 461 23.77 23.19 -23.35
C LYS A 461 23.90 22.42 -22.02
N HIS A 462 23.44 21.16 -21.96
CA HIS A 462 23.38 20.37 -20.72
C HIS A 462 23.78 18.89 -20.91
N GLN A 463 24.72 18.60 -21.82
CA GLN A 463 25.35 17.28 -21.92
C GLN A 463 26.61 17.23 -21.05
N LEU A 464 26.93 16.05 -20.50
CA LEU A 464 28.21 15.79 -19.83
C LEU A 464 29.29 15.50 -20.87
N GLY A 465 30.48 16.05 -20.66
CA GLY A 465 31.69 15.74 -21.43
C GLY A 465 32.76 14.99 -20.61
N HIS A 466 33.78 14.46 -21.28
CA HIS A 466 34.93 13.80 -20.63
C HIS A 466 35.72 14.75 -19.69
N GLY A 467 35.57 16.07 -19.84
CA GLY A 467 36.17 17.06 -18.94
C GLY A 467 35.35 17.37 -17.69
N ASP A 468 34.29 16.61 -17.41
CA ASP A 468 33.30 16.94 -16.38
C ASP A 468 33.38 16.02 -15.15
N VAL A 469 33.12 16.60 -13.98
CA VAL A 469 32.90 15.89 -12.70
C VAL A 469 31.46 16.08 -12.27
N PHE A 470 30.72 14.99 -12.11
CA PHE A 470 29.30 14.96 -11.75
C PHE A 470 29.11 14.52 -10.30
N VAL A 471 28.78 15.45 -9.41
CA VAL A 471 28.57 15.19 -7.98
C VAL A 471 27.09 14.94 -7.72
N ILE A 472 26.72 13.78 -7.19
CA ILE A 472 25.36 13.50 -6.69
C ILE A 472 25.38 13.53 -5.17
N ASP A 473 24.70 14.50 -4.56
CA ASP A 473 24.50 14.59 -3.11
C ASP A 473 23.15 13.98 -2.67
N GLU A 474 23.08 13.60 -1.39
CA GLU A 474 22.02 12.77 -0.79
C GLU A 474 21.73 11.50 -1.62
N ALA A 475 22.78 10.87 -2.16
CA ALA A 475 22.71 9.71 -3.05
C ALA A 475 21.98 8.49 -2.43
N GLY A 476 21.93 8.39 -1.11
CA GLY A 476 21.13 7.39 -0.38
C GLY A 476 19.61 7.45 -0.65
N MET A 477 19.09 8.59 -1.12
CA MET A 477 17.70 8.74 -1.51
C MET A 477 17.39 8.30 -2.95
N VAL A 478 18.40 7.94 -3.75
CA VAL A 478 18.24 7.63 -5.18
C VAL A 478 18.03 6.13 -5.38
N GLY A 479 16.91 5.73 -6.00
CA GLY A 479 16.59 4.31 -6.23
C GLY A 479 17.36 3.70 -7.42
N SER A 480 17.47 2.37 -7.45
CA SER A 480 18.35 1.61 -8.37
C SER A 480 18.16 1.97 -9.84
N ARG A 481 16.91 2.04 -10.31
CA ARG A 481 16.58 2.39 -11.71
C ARG A 481 17.07 3.79 -12.10
N GLN A 482 17.02 4.75 -11.16
CA GLN A 482 17.46 6.12 -11.41
C GLN A 482 18.99 6.20 -11.38
N LEU A 483 19.64 5.67 -10.34
CA LEU A 483 21.10 5.75 -10.21
C LEU A 483 21.84 4.99 -11.32
N ALA A 484 21.34 3.81 -11.71
CA ALA A 484 21.88 3.04 -12.83
C ALA A 484 21.88 3.83 -14.15
N ARG A 485 20.85 4.65 -14.40
CA ARG A 485 20.80 5.53 -15.58
C ARG A 485 21.87 6.62 -15.53
N PHE A 486 22.09 7.25 -14.38
CA PHE A 486 23.12 8.28 -14.21
C PHE A 486 24.53 7.71 -14.36
N ILE A 487 24.81 6.53 -13.79
CA ILE A 487 26.07 5.82 -13.94
C ILE A 487 26.29 5.44 -15.42
N SER A 488 25.29 4.85 -16.07
CA SER A 488 25.38 4.48 -17.49
C SER A 488 25.61 5.67 -18.42
N GLU A 489 24.98 6.82 -18.19
CA GLU A 489 25.23 8.02 -19.01
C GLU A 489 26.61 8.62 -18.72
N THR A 490 27.05 8.66 -17.45
CA THR A 490 28.39 9.15 -17.10
C THR A 490 29.49 8.26 -17.73
N GLU A 491 29.35 6.94 -17.62
CA GLU A 491 30.26 5.95 -18.23
C GLU A 491 30.39 6.18 -19.75
N LYS A 492 29.26 6.31 -20.47
CA LYS A 492 29.24 6.56 -21.92
C LYS A 492 29.92 7.87 -22.33
N ARG A 493 29.82 8.91 -21.51
CA ARG A 493 30.45 10.22 -21.76
C ARG A 493 31.92 10.25 -21.34
N GLY A 494 32.39 9.24 -20.61
CA GLY A 494 33.73 9.18 -20.05
C GLY A 494 33.99 10.25 -18.98
N ALA A 495 32.95 10.76 -18.32
CA ALA A 495 33.05 11.72 -17.23
C ALA A 495 33.32 11.03 -15.89
N LYS A 496 33.67 11.80 -14.85
CA LYS A 496 33.73 11.30 -13.46
C LYS A 496 32.41 11.49 -12.74
N ILE A 497 31.99 10.54 -11.91
CA ILE A 497 30.86 10.66 -10.99
C ILE A 497 31.30 10.50 -9.53
N VAL A 498 30.83 11.39 -8.65
CA VAL A 498 31.12 11.35 -7.22
C VAL A 498 29.80 11.22 -6.47
N LEU A 499 29.61 10.11 -5.76
CA LEU A 499 28.39 9.83 -5.00
C LEU A 499 28.61 10.22 -3.53
N VAL A 500 27.81 11.15 -3.02
CA VAL A 500 27.90 11.67 -1.66
C VAL A 500 26.57 11.47 -0.96
N GLY A 501 26.61 11.00 0.29
CA GLY A 501 25.38 10.81 1.05
C GLY A 501 25.58 10.16 2.41
N ASP A 502 24.46 9.67 2.93
CA ASP A 502 24.35 8.94 4.18
C ASP A 502 23.28 7.87 3.95
N HIS A 503 23.67 6.59 3.89
CA HIS A 503 22.72 5.51 3.60
C HIS A 503 21.83 5.15 4.81
N GLU A 504 22.11 5.71 6.00
CA GLU A 504 21.26 5.55 7.18
C GLU A 504 20.25 6.69 7.38
N GLN A 505 20.34 7.79 6.63
CA GLN A 505 19.24 8.76 6.54
C GLN A 505 18.07 8.21 5.71
N LEU A 506 17.15 9.08 5.28
CA LEU A 506 15.90 8.66 4.63
C LEU A 506 16.17 7.84 3.37
N GLN A 507 15.55 6.66 3.33
CA GLN A 507 15.71 5.70 2.26
C GLN A 507 15.11 6.20 0.94
N ALA A 508 15.61 5.67 -0.18
CA ALA A 508 15.08 5.99 -1.49
C ALA A 508 13.58 5.70 -1.62
N ILE A 509 12.83 6.60 -2.27
CA ILE A 509 11.40 6.38 -2.54
C ILE A 509 11.23 5.19 -3.51
N GLY A 510 12.03 5.15 -4.58
CA GLY A 510 12.06 4.05 -5.55
C GLY A 510 12.73 2.77 -5.00
N ALA A 511 12.63 1.68 -5.75
CA ALA A 511 13.22 0.38 -5.41
C ALA A 511 14.76 0.44 -5.14
N GLY A 512 15.21 -0.34 -4.14
CA GLY A 512 16.62 -0.62 -3.84
C GLY A 512 17.35 0.45 -3.01
N ALA A 513 18.60 0.15 -2.66
CA ALA A 513 19.53 1.03 -1.94
C ALA A 513 20.90 1.09 -2.66
N PRO A 514 20.93 1.54 -3.93
CA PRO A 514 22.07 1.34 -4.83
C PRO A 514 23.35 2.06 -4.37
N PHE A 515 23.23 3.23 -3.73
CA PHE A 515 24.37 3.98 -3.19
C PHE A 515 25.16 3.16 -2.15
N ARG A 516 24.48 2.46 -1.25
CA ARG A 516 25.12 1.59 -0.24
C ARG A 516 25.93 0.49 -0.93
N ALA A 517 25.32 -0.19 -1.90
CA ALA A 517 25.96 -1.29 -2.60
C ALA A 517 27.20 -0.83 -3.41
N ILE A 518 27.10 0.30 -4.12
CA ILE A 518 28.24 0.86 -4.85
C ILE A 518 29.37 1.26 -3.90
N ALA A 519 29.06 1.94 -2.79
CA ALA A 519 30.06 2.36 -1.80
C ALA A 519 30.73 1.18 -1.07
N GLN A 520 30.05 0.04 -0.95
CA GLN A 520 30.64 -1.21 -0.45
C GLN A 520 31.54 -1.89 -1.50
N GLU A 521 31.14 -1.84 -2.77
CA GLU A 521 31.86 -2.49 -3.88
C GLU A 521 33.16 -1.77 -4.28
N ILE A 522 33.10 -0.46 -4.54
CA ILE A 522 34.27 0.33 -5.01
C ILE A 522 35.11 0.88 -3.85
N GLY A 523 34.68 0.64 -2.61
CA GLY A 523 35.13 1.37 -1.43
C GLY A 523 34.57 2.79 -1.36
N HIS A 524 34.83 3.46 -0.24
CA HIS A 524 34.41 4.85 -0.01
C HIS A 524 35.30 5.54 1.01
N ALA A 525 35.29 6.86 1.01
CA ALA A 525 35.75 7.64 2.16
C ALA A 525 34.62 7.78 3.19
N GLU A 526 34.90 7.49 4.46
CA GLU A 526 33.96 7.66 5.57
C GLU A 526 34.23 8.98 6.32
N LEU A 527 33.17 9.74 6.61
CA LEU A 527 33.18 10.93 7.47
C LEU A 527 32.31 10.67 8.71
N SER A 528 32.94 10.19 9.77
CA SER A 528 32.31 9.78 11.03
C SER A 528 32.30 10.89 12.09
N GLU A 529 33.23 11.86 12.00
CA GLU A 529 33.39 12.94 12.97
C GLU A 529 32.25 13.98 12.88
N ILE A 530 31.17 13.78 13.65
CA ILE A 530 30.02 14.69 13.70
C ILE A 530 30.40 16.01 14.40
N ARG A 531 30.41 17.12 13.67
CA ARG A 531 30.74 18.47 14.20
C ARG A 531 29.54 19.37 14.47
N ARG A 532 28.31 18.86 14.27
CA ARG A 532 27.06 19.62 14.45
C ARG A 532 26.71 19.84 15.93
N GLN A 533 26.75 18.80 16.74
CA GLN A 533 26.42 18.86 18.17
C GLN A 533 27.55 19.48 18.98
N ARG A 534 27.21 20.50 19.77
CA ARG A 534 28.16 21.22 20.63
C ARG A 534 28.54 20.42 21.88
N VAL A 535 27.67 19.53 22.35
CA VAL A 535 27.86 18.73 23.56
C VAL A 535 28.27 17.30 23.20
N ASP A 536 29.28 16.75 23.89
CA ASP A 536 29.91 15.48 23.53
C ASP A 536 28.94 14.28 23.61
N TRP A 537 28.15 14.15 24.68
CA TRP A 537 27.18 13.04 24.78
C TRP A 537 26.10 13.06 23.69
N GLN A 538 25.70 14.26 23.22
CA GLN A 538 24.75 14.40 22.09
C GLN A 538 25.39 13.97 20.77
N ARG A 539 26.70 14.19 20.63
CA ARG A 539 27.49 13.70 19.49
C ARG A 539 27.59 12.18 19.51
N ASP A 540 27.89 11.59 20.66
CA ASP A 540 27.97 10.14 20.84
C ASP A 540 26.62 9.46 20.59
N ALA A 541 25.52 10.04 21.09
CA ALA A 541 24.16 9.60 20.78
C ALA A 541 23.82 9.74 19.29
N SER A 542 24.30 10.79 18.62
CA SER A 542 24.15 10.97 17.17
C SER A 542 24.92 9.92 16.36
N VAL A 543 26.12 9.51 16.82
CA VAL A 543 26.86 8.38 16.27
C VAL A 543 26.15 7.06 16.54
N ALA A 544 25.55 6.87 17.71
CA ALA A 544 24.75 5.68 18.02
C ALA A 544 23.56 5.55 17.05
N PHE A 545 22.82 6.63 16.80
CA PHE A 545 21.77 6.64 15.77
C PHE A 545 22.30 6.33 14.36
N ALA A 546 23.45 6.90 13.97
CA ALA A 546 24.06 6.65 12.66
C ALA A 546 24.60 5.21 12.48
N THR A 547 24.94 4.52 13.58
CA THR A 547 25.53 3.17 13.58
C THR A 547 24.52 2.07 13.94
N HIS A 548 23.24 2.30 13.65
CA HIS A 548 22.09 1.44 13.97
C HIS A 548 21.83 1.14 15.47
N ARG A 549 22.60 1.74 16.38
CA ARG A 549 22.44 1.60 17.85
C ARG A 549 21.39 2.57 18.36
N THR A 550 20.20 2.55 17.74
CA THR A 550 19.09 3.46 18.04
C THR A 550 18.62 3.36 19.49
N ALA A 551 18.67 2.16 20.09
CA ALA A 551 18.38 1.96 21.50
C ALA A 551 19.36 2.71 22.42
N GLU A 552 20.68 2.63 22.16
CA GLU A 552 21.70 3.38 22.91
C GLU A 552 21.52 4.90 22.75
N GLY A 553 21.22 5.36 21.54
CA GLY A 553 20.90 6.77 21.29
C GLY A 553 19.67 7.24 22.06
N LEU A 554 18.57 6.47 22.05
CA LEU A 554 17.37 6.77 22.83
C LEU A 554 17.61 6.66 24.35
N ALA A 555 18.52 5.80 24.80
CA ALA A 555 18.87 5.66 26.21
C ALA A 555 19.60 6.92 26.71
N ALA A 556 20.59 7.42 25.96
CA ALA A 556 21.31 8.65 26.31
C ALA A 556 20.36 9.86 26.45
N TYR A 557 19.43 10.07 25.51
CA TYR A 557 18.42 11.14 25.65
C TYR A 557 17.44 10.90 26.80
N ARG A 558 17.12 9.64 27.15
CA ARG A 558 16.29 9.33 28.33
C ARG A 558 17.01 9.67 29.63
N GLU A 559 18.28 9.31 29.74
CA GLU A 559 19.12 9.56 30.93
C GLU A 559 19.32 11.05 31.19
N CYS A 560 19.42 11.86 30.12
CA CYS A 560 19.45 13.33 30.22
C CYS A 560 18.06 13.99 30.44
N GLY A 561 16.97 13.22 30.49
CA GLY A 561 15.61 13.75 30.70
C GLY A 561 14.96 14.38 29.46
N ASP A 562 15.53 14.19 28.28
CA ASP A 562 15.07 14.76 27.01
C ASP A 562 14.02 13.89 26.28
N ILE A 563 13.53 12.81 26.91
CA ILE A 563 12.39 12.01 26.43
C ILE A 563 11.20 12.16 27.39
N THR A 564 10.12 12.77 26.90
CA THR A 564 8.90 13.07 27.67
C THR A 564 7.74 12.16 27.25
N PHE A 565 7.10 11.52 28.23
CA PHE A 565 5.83 10.82 28.03
C PHE A 565 4.66 11.63 28.57
N SER A 566 3.62 11.80 27.76
CA SER A 566 2.32 12.35 28.19
C SER A 566 1.22 11.29 28.05
N LYS A 567 0.03 11.49 28.64
CA LYS A 567 -0.99 10.42 28.69
C LYS A 567 -1.56 10.10 27.31
N ASN A 568 -1.82 11.13 26.52
CA ASN A 568 -2.45 11.06 25.21
C ASN A 568 -1.78 12.03 24.22
N GLY A 569 -2.13 11.97 22.93
CA GLY A 569 -1.53 12.83 21.90
C GLY A 569 -1.81 14.34 22.03
N GLU A 570 -2.84 14.76 22.75
CA GLU A 570 -3.15 16.18 23.01
C GLU A 570 -2.24 16.74 24.11
N ASP A 571 -2.15 16.05 25.25
CA ASP A 571 -1.18 16.36 26.32
C ASP A 571 0.26 16.43 25.77
N THR A 572 0.61 15.52 24.84
CA THR A 572 1.92 15.51 24.16
C THR A 572 2.16 16.76 23.32
N ARG A 573 1.14 17.25 22.59
CA ARG A 573 1.26 18.50 21.81
C ARG A 573 1.35 19.72 22.73
N ALA A 574 0.57 19.76 23.82
CA ALA A 574 0.66 20.84 24.80
C ALA A 574 2.06 20.92 25.45
N ALA A 575 2.69 19.77 25.73
CA ALA A 575 4.07 19.72 26.20
C ALA A 575 5.08 20.28 25.17
N ILE A 576 4.91 19.96 23.87
CA ILE A 576 5.73 20.53 22.78
C ILE A 576 5.57 22.05 22.72
N VAL A 577 4.34 22.57 22.76
CA VAL A 577 4.04 24.01 22.68
C VAL A 577 4.71 24.77 23.83
N ARG A 578 4.50 24.32 25.07
CA ARG A 578 5.08 24.93 26.27
C ARG A 578 6.60 25.00 26.19
N ASP A 579 7.25 23.87 25.88
CA ASP A 579 8.71 23.77 25.84
C ASP A 579 9.31 24.53 24.64
N TYR A 580 8.61 24.61 23.50
CA TYR A 580 9.00 25.41 22.33
C TYR A 580 9.01 26.91 22.64
N LEU A 581 7.97 27.38 23.34
CA LEU A 581 7.84 28.79 23.70
C LEU A 581 8.83 29.17 24.81
N ALA A 582 8.99 28.33 25.83
CA ALA A 582 10.03 28.54 26.85
C ALA A 582 11.43 28.69 26.23
N ASP A 583 11.79 27.85 25.24
CA ASP A 583 13.06 27.96 24.52
C ASP A 583 13.21 29.25 23.72
N ARG A 584 12.11 29.73 23.12
CA ARG A 584 12.08 31.01 22.39
C ARG A 584 12.21 32.20 23.33
N ASP A 585 11.54 32.15 24.47
CA ASP A 585 11.56 33.20 25.50
C ASP A 585 12.98 33.28 26.14
N GLU A 586 13.67 32.14 26.31
CA GLU A 586 15.07 32.06 26.74
C GLU A 586 16.09 32.51 25.67
N ARG A 587 15.83 32.23 24.39
CA ARG A 587 16.77 32.45 23.26
C ARG A 587 16.05 32.98 22.02
N PRO A 588 15.62 34.25 21.97
CA PRO A 588 14.87 34.78 20.84
C PRO A 588 15.56 34.54 19.49
N GLU A 589 16.87 34.83 19.41
CA GLU A 589 17.71 34.66 18.21
C GLU A 589 18.07 33.19 17.86
N GLY A 590 17.72 32.22 18.70
CA GLY A 590 18.04 30.80 18.48
C GLY A 590 17.17 30.19 17.37
N THR A 591 17.76 29.37 16.49
CA THR A 591 16.98 28.67 15.45
C THR A 591 16.29 27.43 16.03
N ARG A 592 14.98 27.29 15.81
CA ARG A 592 14.15 26.21 16.38
C ARG A 592 13.11 25.67 15.41
N VAL A 593 12.79 24.38 15.53
CA VAL A 593 11.70 23.75 14.76
C VAL A 593 11.05 22.59 15.53
N ALA A 594 9.73 22.49 15.46
CA ALA A 594 9.02 21.29 15.86
C ALA A 594 8.89 20.32 14.68
N MET A 595 9.04 19.02 14.92
CA MET A 595 9.04 17.98 13.89
C MET A 595 8.07 16.87 14.24
N ALA A 596 7.28 16.44 13.25
CA ALA A 596 6.43 15.26 13.36
C ALA A 596 6.49 14.44 12.06
N HIS A 597 6.12 13.15 12.13
CA HIS A 597 6.04 12.33 10.93
C HIS A 597 4.83 12.70 10.06
N ARG A 598 3.63 12.78 10.66
CA ARG A 598 2.36 13.08 9.96
C ARG A 598 2.11 14.59 9.94
N ARG A 599 1.68 15.15 8.80
CA ARG A 599 1.29 16.58 8.71
C ARG A 599 -0.01 16.93 9.43
N VAL A 600 -0.85 15.95 9.78
CA VAL A 600 -1.96 16.20 10.71
C VAL A 600 -1.43 16.68 12.06
N ASP A 601 -0.34 16.07 12.55
CA ASP A 601 0.30 16.51 13.79
C ASP A 601 1.08 17.82 13.59
N VAL A 602 1.77 17.99 12.45
CA VAL A 602 2.45 19.26 12.11
C VAL A 602 1.48 20.44 12.14
N ARG A 603 0.30 20.30 11.51
CA ARG A 603 -0.75 21.33 11.53
C ARG A 603 -1.21 21.59 12.97
N ALA A 604 -1.55 20.54 13.71
CA ALA A 604 -2.02 20.68 15.10
C ALA A 604 -0.97 21.34 16.02
N ILE A 605 0.33 21.14 15.79
CA ILE A 605 1.41 21.80 16.54
C ILE A 605 1.55 23.27 16.09
N ASN A 606 1.52 23.56 14.78
CA ASN A 606 1.52 24.94 14.26
C ASN A 606 0.35 25.76 14.85
N ASP A 607 -0.88 25.23 14.74
CA ASP A 607 -2.09 25.90 15.21
C ASP A 607 -2.04 26.15 16.73
N ALA A 608 -1.53 25.18 17.51
CA ALA A 608 -1.40 25.31 18.96
C ALA A 608 -0.31 26.29 19.41
N ILE A 609 0.88 26.27 18.78
CA ILE A 609 1.94 27.27 19.04
C ILE A 609 1.41 28.67 18.72
N ARG A 610 0.71 28.82 17.59
CA ARG A 610 0.16 30.10 17.14
C ARG A 610 -0.97 30.61 18.04
N SER A 611 -1.82 29.73 18.56
CA SER A 611 -2.94 30.10 19.46
C SER A 611 -2.42 30.64 20.81
N GLU A 612 -1.49 29.93 21.45
CA GLU A 612 -0.84 30.37 22.70
C GLU A 612 -0.06 31.70 22.50
N LEU A 613 0.56 31.88 21.33
CA LEU A 613 1.17 33.15 20.91
C LEU A 613 0.18 34.33 20.86
N GLN A 614 -1.04 34.09 20.38
CA GLN A 614 -2.11 35.08 20.35
C GLN A 614 -2.69 35.35 21.74
N GLU A 615 -2.80 34.32 22.59
CA GLU A 615 -3.28 34.45 23.97
C GLU A 615 -2.31 35.26 24.86
N ARG A 616 -1.01 35.19 24.56
CA ARG A 616 0.02 36.06 25.17
C ARG A 616 0.03 37.50 24.64
N GLY A 617 -0.68 37.80 23.56
CA GLY A 617 -0.68 39.11 22.90
C GLY A 617 0.59 39.42 22.11
N GLU A 618 1.47 38.43 21.91
CA GLU A 618 2.71 38.56 21.13
C GLU A 618 2.46 38.43 19.61
N LEU A 619 1.31 37.87 19.23
CA LEU A 619 0.87 37.71 17.85
C LEU A 619 -0.54 38.26 17.68
N ALA A 620 -0.77 39.05 16.62
CA ALA A 620 -2.09 39.60 16.33
C ALA A 620 -3.13 38.52 16.01
N ARG A 621 -4.40 38.76 16.37
CA ARG A 621 -5.55 37.90 16.10
C ARG A 621 -6.69 38.71 15.52
N GLY A 622 -7.13 38.36 14.30
CA GLY A 622 -8.12 39.11 13.54
C GLY A 622 -7.57 40.38 12.88
N GLU A 623 -8.34 40.88 11.90
CA GLU A 623 -7.95 42.02 11.05
C GLU A 623 -7.84 43.33 11.83
N GLU A 624 -8.69 43.54 12.84
CA GLU A 624 -8.65 44.71 13.73
C GLU A 624 -7.35 44.80 14.55
N ALA A 625 -6.69 43.68 14.82
CA ALA A 625 -5.40 43.61 15.51
C ALA A 625 -4.18 43.63 14.54
N GLY A 626 -4.40 43.64 13.22
CA GLY A 626 -3.34 43.64 12.21
C GLY A 626 -2.91 42.25 11.70
N ALA A 627 -3.69 41.20 11.94
CA ALA A 627 -3.51 39.90 11.28
C ALA A 627 -4.36 39.83 10.00
N LEU A 628 -3.82 39.31 8.89
CA LEU A 628 -4.57 39.22 7.63
C LEU A 628 -4.80 37.77 7.20
N THR A 629 -6.01 37.50 6.69
CA THR A 629 -6.37 36.17 6.19
C THR A 629 -6.17 36.09 4.68
N PHE A 630 -5.32 35.16 4.24
CA PHE A 630 -5.02 34.89 2.83
C PHE A 630 -5.48 33.48 2.45
N GLN A 631 -5.67 33.21 1.15
CA GLN A 631 -5.78 31.82 0.70
C GLN A 631 -4.38 31.22 0.53
N THR A 632 -4.24 29.97 0.96
CA THR A 632 -3.10 29.11 0.63
C THR A 632 -3.57 27.84 -0.08
N ASN A 633 -2.65 27.08 -0.68
CA ASN A 633 -2.92 25.76 -1.26
C ASN A 633 -3.53 24.78 -0.24
N VAL A 634 -3.40 25.06 1.06
CA VAL A 634 -3.90 24.23 2.17
C VAL A 634 -5.10 24.87 2.90
N GLY A 635 -5.78 25.82 2.25
CA GLY A 635 -6.98 26.52 2.71
C GLY A 635 -6.72 27.97 3.13
N ARG A 636 -7.73 28.66 3.67
CA ARG A 636 -7.53 29.99 4.27
C ARG A 636 -6.58 29.89 5.47
N ARG A 637 -5.68 30.86 5.61
CA ARG A 637 -4.74 31.01 6.73
C ARG A 637 -4.67 32.46 7.15
N GLU A 638 -4.70 32.68 8.44
CA GLU A 638 -4.37 33.96 9.05
C GLU A 638 -2.85 34.02 9.24
N PHE A 639 -2.23 35.13 8.83
CA PHE A 639 -0.83 35.45 9.08
C PHE A 639 -0.75 36.84 9.72
N ALA A 640 0.11 36.99 10.72
CA ALA A 640 0.38 38.23 11.43
C ALA A 640 1.88 38.59 11.37
N VAL A 641 2.24 39.81 11.75
CA VAL A 641 3.65 40.19 11.97
C VAL A 641 4.27 39.25 13.01
N SER A 642 5.50 38.79 12.75
CA SER A 642 6.23 37.75 13.50
C SER A 642 5.76 36.30 13.32
N ASP A 643 4.76 36.01 12.47
CA ASP A 643 4.40 34.61 12.18
C ASP A 643 5.58 33.86 11.52
N ARG A 644 5.83 32.61 11.93
CA ARG A 644 6.75 31.72 11.22
C ARG A 644 6.05 31.06 10.05
N VAL A 645 6.69 31.02 8.89
CA VAL A 645 6.12 30.49 7.64
C VAL A 645 7.05 29.50 6.94
N VAL A 646 6.45 28.60 6.16
CA VAL A 646 7.16 27.63 5.32
C VAL A 646 6.64 27.69 3.87
N PHE A 647 7.56 27.84 2.92
CA PHE A 647 7.27 27.78 1.49
C PHE A 647 7.09 26.32 1.05
N MET A 648 6.13 26.04 0.17
CA MET A 648 5.73 24.68 -0.22
C MET A 648 6.00 24.33 -1.68
N GLU A 649 6.23 25.33 -2.54
CA GLU A 649 6.54 25.15 -3.97
C GLU A 649 7.67 26.08 -4.40
N ASN A 650 8.34 25.74 -5.49
CA ASN A 650 9.45 26.56 -6.02
C ASN A 650 8.90 27.65 -6.93
N ASN A 651 9.26 28.91 -6.67
CA ASN A 651 9.01 30.03 -7.57
C ASN A 651 10.33 30.78 -7.80
N ARG A 652 10.77 30.83 -9.07
CA ARG A 652 12.06 31.45 -9.45
C ARG A 652 12.03 32.97 -9.38
N ASP A 653 10.89 33.58 -9.71
CA ASP A 653 10.74 35.03 -9.81
C ASP A 653 10.70 35.68 -8.42
N LEU A 654 10.19 34.96 -7.43
CA LEU A 654 10.19 35.33 -6.01
C LEU A 654 11.46 34.87 -5.26
N GLY A 655 12.33 34.07 -5.88
CA GLY A 655 13.50 33.44 -5.24
C GLY A 655 13.19 32.30 -4.25
N VAL A 656 11.93 32.04 -3.91
CA VAL A 656 11.52 31.10 -2.84
C VAL A 656 11.37 29.65 -3.30
N LYS A 657 11.68 28.72 -2.39
CA LYS A 657 11.77 27.27 -2.69
C LYS A 657 11.07 26.41 -1.64
N ASN A 658 10.62 25.22 -2.06
CA ASN A 658 9.88 24.28 -1.22
C ASN A 658 10.71 23.81 -0.01
N GLY A 659 10.22 24.10 1.19
CA GLY A 659 10.86 23.76 2.46
C GLY A 659 11.82 24.85 2.98
N MET A 660 11.82 26.03 2.37
CA MET A 660 12.43 27.25 2.92
C MET A 660 11.55 27.80 4.04
N LEU A 661 12.18 28.36 5.08
CA LEU A 661 11.52 28.94 6.25
C LEU A 661 11.79 30.46 6.30
N GLY A 662 10.90 31.17 6.98
CA GLY A 662 11.06 32.60 7.24
C GLY A 662 10.11 33.12 8.31
N THR A 663 10.25 34.39 8.63
CA THR A 663 9.40 35.14 9.58
C THR A 663 8.69 36.26 8.83
N VAL A 664 7.40 36.45 9.08
CA VAL A 664 6.61 37.54 8.49
C VAL A 664 7.03 38.87 9.12
N GLU A 665 7.59 39.78 8.32
CA GLU A 665 7.90 41.14 8.77
C GLU A 665 6.67 42.04 8.66
N ARG A 666 5.89 41.90 7.59
CA ARG A 666 4.70 42.73 7.36
C ARG A 666 3.66 42.00 6.52
N VAL A 667 2.39 42.16 6.89
CA VAL A 667 1.24 41.78 6.07
C VAL A 667 0.57 43.05 5.54
N GLU A 668 0.23 43.06 4.25
CA GLU A 668 -0.37 44.21 3.57
C GLU A 668 -1.74 43.86 3.01
N ALA A 669 -2.74 44.66 3.39
CA ALA A 669 -4.06 44.62 2.78
C ALA A 669 -3.97 45.00 1.29
N ALA A 670 -4.95 44.54 0.52
CA ALA A 670 -4.93 44.69 -0.93
C ALA A 670 -4.92 46.17 -1.37
N GLN A 671 -3.84 46.60 -2.02
CA GLN A 671 -3.80 47.88 -2.73
C GLN A 671 -4.43 47.71 -4.12
N LEU A 672 -5.06 48.78 -4.63
CA LEU A 672 -5.87 48.79 -5.87
C LEU A 672 -5.20 48.23 -7.14
N VAL A 673 -3.87 48.14 -7.17
CA VAL A 673 -3.09 47.71 -8.34
C VAL A 673 -2.35 46.39 -8.11
N THR A 674 -1.81 46.15 -6.91
CA THR A 674 -0.88 45.04 -6.63
C THR A 674 -1.52 43.86 -5.88
N GLY A 675 -2.73 44.03 -5.32
CA GLY A 675 -3.34 43.00 -4.47
C GLY A 675 -2.70 42.90 -3.07
N PRO A 676 -3.09 41.89 -2.27
CA PRO A 676 -2.59 41.71 -0.91
C PRO A 676 -1.21 41.03 -0.94
N THR A 677 -0.31 41.50 -0.09
CA THR A 677 1.12 41.14 -0.12
C THR A 677 1.61 40.77 1.27
N MET A 678 2.54 39.83 1.36
CA MET A 678 3.20 39.46 2.61
C MET A 678 4.72 39.58 2.44
N ILE A 679 5.37 40.38 3.28
CA ILE A 679 6.83 40.52 3.29
C ILE A 679 7.38 39.51 4.30
N VAL A 680 8.15 38.55 3.79
CA VAL A 680 8.78 37.48 4.56
C VAL A 680 10.29 37.71 4.61
N GLN A 681 10.82 37.77 5.82
CA GLN A 681 12.23 37.72 6.13
C GLN A 681 12.68 36.25 6.08
N LEU A 682 13.49 35.88 5.09
CA LEU A 682 13.96 34.50 4.94
C LEU A 682 15.03 34.13 5.97
N ASP A 683 15.06 32.85 6.37
CA ASP A 683 16.12 32.27 7.20
C ASP A 683 17.40 32.10 6.35
N GLY A 684 18.50 32.74 6.75
CA GLY A 684 19.78 32.63 6.04
C GLY A 684 20.83 33.63 6.53
N ARG A 685 22.02 33.62 5.94
CA ARG A 685 23.09 34.59 6.27
C ARG A 685 22.83 35.99 5.72
N ASP A 686 22.23 36.07 4.54
CA ASP A 686 22.04 37.35 3.83
C ASP A 686 20.69 38.02 4.15
N GLY A 687 19.77 37.29 4.79
CA GLY A 687 18.52 37.87 5.28
C GLY A 687 17.67 38.48 4.17
N ASP A 688 17.53 37.80 3.04
CA ASP A 688 16.73 38.31 1.93
C ASP A 688 15.26 38.49 2.33
N LYS A 689 14.71 39.65 1.97
CA LYS A 689 13.29 39.98 2.14
C LYS A 689 12.55 39.67 0.86
N VAL A 690 11.62 38.73 0.92
CA VAL A 690 10.75 38.41 -0.21
C VAL A 690 9.39 39.08 -0.04
N SER A 691 9.01 39.87 -1.03
CA SER A 691 7.65 40.36 -1.21
C SER A 691 6.84 39.27 -1.90
N VAL A 692 5.95 38.61 -1.16
CA VAL A 692 5.10 37.52 -1.66
C VAL A 692 3.74 38.10 -2.08
N PRO A 693 3.43 38.20 -3.39
CA PRO A 693 2.10 38.58 -3.85
C PRO A 693 1.14 37.41 -3.59
N MET A 694 0.32 37.53 -2.55
CA MET A 694 -0.50 36.42 -2.03
C MET A 694 -1.68 36.06 -2.95
N ARG A 695 -1.90 36.82 -4.02
CA ARG A 695 -2.77 36.45 -5.14
C ARG A 695 -2.16 35.34 -5.98
N ASP A 696 -0.87 35.47 -6.30
CA ASP A 696 -0.19 34.68 -7.33
C ASP A 696 0.64 33.52 -6.75
N TYR A 697 1.09 33.65 -5.49
CA TYR A 697 1.79 32.59 -4.76
C TYR A 697 1.01 32.17 -3.51
N GLN A 698 0.30 31.04 -3.60
CA GLN A 698 -0.54 30.49 -2.52
C GLN A 698 0.14 29.28 -1.83
N ALA A 699 1.33 28.88 -2.25
CA ALA A 699 2.06 27.72 -1.74
C ALA A 699 2.85 28.01 -0.45
N ILE A 700 2.19 28.52 0.59
CA ILE A 700 2.78 28.87 1.90
C ILE A 700 1.88 28.37 3.04
N ASP A 701 2.46 27.99 4.18
CA ASP A 701 1.72 27.58 5.41
C ASP A 701 2.54 28.01 6.65
N HIS A 702 2.03 27.80 7.87
CA HIS A 702 2.80 28.09 9.09
C HIS A 702 4.05 27.19 9.24
N GLY A 703 5.12 27.76 9.79
CA GLY A 703 6.48 27.19 9.80
C GLY A 703 7.08 26.88 11.18
N TYR A 704 6.31 26.97 12.26
CA TYR A 704 6.78 26.60 13.62
C TYR A 704 7.10 25.09 13.71
N ALA A 705 6.26 24.29 13.05
CA ALA A 705 6.37 22.86 12.90
C ALA A 705 6.48 22.45 11.42
N THR A 706 7.22 21.39 11.14
CA THR A 706 7.37 20.82 9.78
C THR A 706 7.52 19.29 9.83
N THR A 707 7.42 18.61 8.68
CA THR A 707 7.64 17.14 8.65
C THR A 707 9.12 16.79 8.81
N ILE A 708 9.42 15.65 9.43
CA ILE A 708 10.79 15.10 9.49
C ILE A 708 11.44 15.09 8.08
N HIS A 709 10.69 14.62 7.07
CA HIS A 709 11.11 14.62 5.66
C HIS A 709 11.53 16.00 5.10
N LYS A 710 10.88 17.11 5.49
CA LYS A 710 11.24 18.47 5.03
C LYS A 710 12.48 19.05 5.72
N ASN A 711 12.93 18.40 6.81
CA ASN A 711 14.12 18.78 7.59
C ASN A 711 15.37 17.97 7.24
N GLN A 712 15.33 17.04 6.29
CA GLN A 712 16.57 16.48 5.75
C GLN A 712 17.46 17.61 5.20
N GLY A 713 18.77 17.52 5.44
CA GLY A 713 19.73 18.61 5.22
C GLY A 713 19.69 19.77 6.24
N ALA A 714 18.54 20.08 6.85
CA ALA A 714 18.39 21.22 7.77
C ALA A 714 19.23 21.07 9.05
N THR A 715 19.64 22.19 9.64
CA THR A 715 20.37 22.24 10.92
C THR A 715 19.92 23.44 11.77
N VAL A 716 19.21 23.16 12.86
CA VAL A 716 18.68 24.13 13.84
C VAL A 716 19.47 24.08 15.14
N ASP A 717 19.36 25.08 16.00
CA ASP A 717 19.94 25.01 17.35
C ASP A 717 19.12 24.05 18.24
N ARG A 718 17.78 24.15 18.19
CA ARG A 718 16.84 23.39 19.02
C ARG A 718 15.75 22.66 18.23
N ALA A 719 15.44 21.43 18.63
CA ALA A 719 14.44 20.58 17.98
C ALA A 719 13.44 19.95 18.96
N PHE A 720 12.17 19.88 18.56
CA PHE A 720 11.08 19.30 19.35
C PHE A 720 10.38 18.21 18.52
N VAL A 721 10.59 16.94 18.83
CA VAL A 721 10.16 15.81 17.99
C VAL A 721 8.94 15.11 18.59
N LEU A 722 7.84 15.05 17.85
CA LEU A 722 6.71 14.17 18.17
C LEU A 722 7.00 12.75 17.65
N ALA A 723 7.12 11.79 18.55
CA ALA A 723 7.24 10.38 18.23
C ALA A 723 5.91 9.81 17.68
N SER A 724 5.99 8.88 16.73
CA SER A 724 4.87 8.05 16.31
C SER A 724 5.30 6.61 16.05
N GLY A 725 4.41 5.65 16.29
CA GLY A 725 4.61 4.24 15.96
C GLY A 725 4.72 3.94 14.46
N THR A 726 4.55 4.95 13.61
CA THR A 726 4.85 4.89 12.17
C THR A 726 6.33 5.12 11.85
N MET A 727 7.11 5.72 12.77
CA MET A 727 8.53 5.95 12.59
C MET A 727 9.33 4.64 12.56
N ASP A 728 10.50 4.71 11.93
CA ASP A 728 11.51 3.66 11.89
C ASP A 728 12.88 4.26 12.31
N ARG A 729 13.96 3.47 12.23
CA ARG A 729 15.30 3.96 12.61
C ARG A 729 15.80 5.12 11.76
N HIS A 730 15.43 5.17 10.48
CA HIS A 730 15.87 6.20 9.54
C HIS A 730 15.18 7.54 9.83
N LEU A 731 13.86 7.53 10.06
CA LEU A 731 13.11 8.69 10.53
C LEU A 731 13.57 9.15 11.92
N THR A 732 13.90 8.22 12.81
CA THR A 732 14.40 8.53 14.15
C THR A 732 15.77 9.21 14.11
N TYR A 733 16.75 8.62 13.41
CA TYR A 733 18.07 9.24 13.21
C TYR A 733 17.95 10.62 12.56
N VAL A 734 17.13 10.77 11.52
CA VAL A 734 16.94 12.07 10.87
C VAL A 734 16.34 13.08 11.83
N ALA A 735 15.25 12.76 12.53
CA ALA A 735 14.60 13.68 13.48
C ALA A 735 15.52 14.07 14.65
N MET A 736 16.22 13.10 15.24
CA MET A 736 17.03 13.32 16.43
C MET A 736 18.34 14.08 16.15
N THR A 737 18.89 14.08 14.91
CA THR A 737 20.21 14.71 14.66
C THR A 737 20.18 16.11 14.03
N ARG A 738 19.02 16.78 13.91
CA ARG A 738 18.94 18.13 13.29
C ARG A 738 19.44 19.28 14.18
N HIS A 739 19.56 19.07 15.50
CA HIS A 739 19.90 20.10 16.49
C HIS A 739 21.41 20.38 16.60
N ARG A 740 21.80 21.53 17.16
CA ARG A 740 23.18 21.85 17.59
C ARG A 740 23.32 21.87 19.12
N ASP A 741 22.30 22.33 19.83
CA ASP A 741 22.28 22.54 21.28
C ASP A 741 21.44 21.50 22.04
N GLY A 742 20.35 21.02 21.44
CA GLY A 742 19.59 19.89 21.98
C GLY A 742 18.29 19.59 21.26
N VAL A 743 17.81 18.36 21.44
CA VAL A 743 16.53 17.85 20.94
C VAL A 743 15.75 17.23 22.10
N LYS A 744 14.43 17.40 22.10
CA LYS A 744 13.52 16.66 22.97
C LYS A 744 12.58 15.78 22.15
N LEU A 745 12.35 14.55 22.61
CA LEU A 745 11.41 13.59 22.02
C LEU A 745 10.16 13.47 22.91
N TYR A 746 8.98 13.61 22.31
CA TYR A 746 7.70 13.61 22.99
C TYR A 746 6.86 12.43 22.52
N ALA A 747 6.38 11.59 23.43
CA ALA A 747 5.64 10.37 23.13
C ALA A 747 4.29 10.31 23.87
N ALA A 748 3.25 9.90 23.15
CA ALA A 748 1.93 9.68 23.70
C ALA A 748 1.82 8.26 24.29
N GLY A 749 1.59 8.15 25.60
CA GLY A 749 1.55 6.88 26.32
C GLY A 749 0.47 5.91 25.79
N ASP A 750 -0.66 6.42 25.30
CA ASP A 750 -1.71 5.62 24.66
C ASP A 750 -1.35 5.08 23.26
N GLU A 751 -0.42 5.72 22.53
CA GLU A 751 0.10 5.22 21.24
C GLU A 751 1.11 4.09 21.44
N PHE A 752 1.91 4.15 22.51
CA PHE A 752 3.01 3.22 22.80
C PHE A 752 2.73 2.20 23.93
N SER A 753 1.59 2.24 24.62
CA SER A 753 1.24 1.22 25.63
C SER A 753 0.39 0.06 25.08
N LYS A 754 -0.21 0.22 23.89
CA LYS A 754 -1.11 -0.76 23.25
C LYS A 754 -0.42 -2.10 23.02
N SER A 755 -0.97 -3.16 23.57
CA SER A 755 -0.34 -4.47 23.61
C SER A 755 -0.85 -5.38 22.49
N GLY A 756 0.05 -6.05 21.78
CA GLY A 756 -0.32 -7.02 20.75
C GLY A 756 -0.88 -8.33 21.35
N PRO A 757 -1.56 -9.17 20.55
CA PRO A 757 -2.02 -10.49 20.99
C PRO A 757 -0.85 -11.31 21.56
N GLY A 758 -1.04 -11.94 22.72
CA GLY A 758 -0.01 -12.73 23.41
C GLY A 758 0.99 -11.94 24.26
N SER A 759 0.86 -10.61 24.37
CA SER A 759 1.68 -9.79 25.28
C SER A 759 1.41 -10.11 26.76
N GLN A 760 2.45 -10.24 27.58
CA GLN A 760 2.33 -10.33 29.06
C GLN A 760 2.18 -8.95 29.73
N ALA A 761 1.56 -7.99 29.03
CA ALA A 761 1.28 -6.65 29.52
C ALA A 761 -0.19 -6.26 29.27
N GLY A 762 -0.79 -5.57 30.24
CA GLY A 762 -2.20 -5.22 30.24
C GLY A 762 -2.62 -4.49 31.51
N LYS A 763 -3.92 -4.24 31.66
CA LYS A 763 -4.51 -3.66 32.85
C LYS A 763 -4.59 -4.71 33.97
N LEU A 764 -4.05 -4.41 35.14
CA LEU A 764 -4.13 -5.29 36.31
C LEU A 764 -5.57 -5.40 36.80
N VAL A 765 -6.18 -6.57 36.63
CA VAL A 765 -7.55 -6.85 37.10
C VAL A 765 -7.55 -7.51 38.47
N GLN A 766 -6.63 -8.46 38.69
CA GLN A 766 -6.59 -9.25 39.91
C GLN A 766 -5.18 -9.80 40.13
N HIS A 767 -4.78 -9.99 41.38
CA HIS A 767 -3.63 -10.80 41.77
C HIS A 767 -3.84 -11.37 43.17
N GLY A 768 -3.08 -12.40 43.54
CA GLY A 768 -3.15 -13.00 44.87
C GLY A 768 -2.67 -14.44 44.89
N VAL A 769 -2.99 -15.16 45.97
CA VAL A 769 -2.73 -16.60 46.11
C VAL A 769 -4.02 -17.37 45.86
N ALA A 770 -3.96 -18.40 45.03
CA ALA A 770 -5.06 -19.35 44.80
C ALA A 770 -4.49 -20.71 44.40
N SER A 771 -5.31 -21.76 44.46
CA SER A 771 -4.94 -23.08 43.96
C SER A 771 -4.66 -23.02 42.46
N TYR A 772 -3.52 -23.56 42.02
CA TYR A 772 -3.00 -23.39 40.65
C TYR A 772 -4.03 -23.77 39.57
N GLU A 773 -4.17 -22.93 38.54
CA GLU A 773 -5.22 -23.02 37.49
C GLU A 773 -6.68 -23.00 38.01
N GLN A 774 -6.91 -22.55 39.24
CA GLN A 774 -8.22 -22.57 39.93
C GLN A 774 -8.85 -23.98 40.05
N LYS A 775 -8.03 -25.04 39.95
CA LYS A 775 -8.47 -26.43 40.09
C LYS A 775 -8.39 -26.88 41.55
N ALA A 776 -9.51 -27.32 42.11
CA ALA A 776 -9.57 -27.85 43.47
C ALA A 776 -8.63 -29.06 43.63
N GLY A 777 -7.78 -29.03 44.67
CA GLY A 777 -6.76 -30.05 44.94
C GLY A 777 -5.35 -29.74 44.42
N ASN A 778 -5.18 -28.70 43.58
CA ASN A 778 -3.86 -28.20 43.21
C ASN A 778 -3.21 -27.42 44.37
N ARG A 779 -1.87 -27.37 44.41
CA ARG A 779 -1.13 -26.52 45.36
C ARG A 779 -1.40 -25.04 45.07
N ASP A 780 -1.43 -24.25 46.14
CA ASP A 780 -1.55 -22.81 46.05
C ASP A 780 -0.31 -22.17 45.42
N ASN A 781 -0.54 -21.19 44.55
CA ASN A 781 0.49 -20.45 43.83
C ASN A 781 0.02 -19.00 43.64
N TYR A 782 0.97 -18.08 43.49
CA TYR A 782 0.63 -16.68 43.25
C TYR A 782 0.27 -16.47 41.78
N PHE A 783 -0.78 -15.69 41.53
CA PHE A 783 -1.27 -15.35 40.19
C PHE A 783 -1.40 -13.84 39.98
N VAL A 784 -1.33 -13.45 38.71
CA VAL A 784 -1.62 -12.09 38.23
C VAL A 784 -2.47 -12.20 36.97
N THR A 785 -3.63 -11.56 36.96
CA THR A 785 -4.57 -11.50 35.83
C THR A 785 -4.52 -10.11 35.21
N LEU A 786 -4.13 -10.06 33.93
CA LEU A 786 -4.07 -8.85 33.11
C LEU A 786 -5.16 -8.88 32.04
N GLU A 787 -5.78 -7.74 31.76
CA GLU A 787 -6.75 -7.54 30.68
C GLU A 787 -6.11 -6.72 29.57
N ASN A 788 -6.17 -7.20 28.32
CA ASN A 788 -5.60 -6.50 27.16
C ASN A 788 -6.57 -5.45 26.59
N ASP A 789 -6.13 -4.67 25.60
CA ASP A 789 -6.94 -3.62 24.98
C ASP A 789 -8.18 -4.15 24.21
N GLN A 790 -8.32 -5.47 24.04
CA GLN A 790 -9.47 -6.15 23.43
C GLN A 790 -10.44 -6.72 24.47
N GLY A 791 -10.16 -6.56 25.77
CA GLY A 791 -10.95 -7.10 26.88
C GLY A 791 -10.66 -8.58 27.19
N GLU A 792 -9.68 -9.20 26.54
CA GLU A 792 -9.27 -10.57 26.83
C GLU A 792 -8.42 -10.60 28.12
N ARG A 793 -8.67 -11.60 28.97
CA ARG A 793 -7.96 -11.78 30.25
C ARG A 793 -6.96 -12.90 30.17
N HIS A 794 -5.70 -12.59 30.47
CA HIS A 794 -4.61 -13.55 30.60
C HIS A 794 -4.15 -13.66 32.05
N THR A 795 -4.04 -14.88 32.59
CA THR A 795 -3.57 -15.10 33.97
C THR A 795 -2.21 -15.81 33.97
N VAL A 796 -1.22 -15.17 34.56
CA VAL A 796 0.14 -15.71 34.75
C VAL A 796 0.26 -16.23 36.18
N TRP A 797 0.90 -17.39 36.36
CA TRP A 797 1.10 -18.05 37.65
C TRP A 797 2.60 -18.22 37.94
N GLY A 798 3.03 -18.02 39.19
CA GLY A 798 4.43 -18.21 39.56
C GLY A 798 4.82 -17.72 40.96
N VAL A 799 5.62 -18.53 41.66
CA VAL A 799 6.11 -18.28 43.03
C VAL A 799 7.06 -17.06 43.13
N GLY A 800 7.60 -16.58 42.00
CA GLY A 800 8.35 -15.32 41.94
C GLY A 800 7.47 -14.08 41.75
N LEU A 801 6.24 -14.21 41.24
CA LEU A 801 5.34 -13.06 41.00
C LEU A 801 4.96 -12.35 42.31
N GLN A 802 4.84 -13.10 43.42
CA GLN A 802 4.50 -12.51 44.72
C GLN A 802 5.54 -11.47 45.16
N GLN A 803 6.83 -11.76 44.97
CA GLN A 803 7.91 -10.85 45.33
C GLN A 803 7.92 -9.64 44.38
N ALA A 804 7.84 -9.88 43.07
CA ALA A 804 7.83 -8.84 42.05
C ALA A 804 6.65 -7.84 42.21
N MET A 805 5.46 -8.35 42.53
CA MET A 805 4.27 -7.53 42.80
C MET A 805 4.36 -6.78 44.13
N LYS A 806 5.05 -7.33 45.13
CA LYS A 806 5.29 -6.65 46.41
C LYS A 806 6.31 -5.53 46.29
N GLU A 807 7.35 -5.71 45.46
CA GLU A 807 8.39 -4.71 45.20
C GLU A 807 7.88 -3.53 44.36
N ALA A 808 7.09 -3.80 43.31
CA ALA A 808 6.54 -2.75 42.46
C ALA A 808 5.24 -2.11 42.99
N ALA A 809 4.52 -2.80 43.90
CA ALA A 809 3.28 -2.35 44.53
C ALA A 809 2.22 -1.70 43.60
N PRO A 810 1.89 -2.27 42.43
CA PRO A 810 0.90 -1.71 41.51
C PRO A 810 -0.53 -1.84 42.06
N GLN A 811 -1.40 -0.89 41.71
CA GLN A 811 -2.81 -0.89 42.07
C GLN A 811 -3.69 -1.61 41.05
N ILE A 812 -4.81 -2.19 41.50
CA ILE A 812 -5.81 -2.76 40.57
C ILE A 812 -6.33 -1.63 39.68
N GLY A 813 -6.20 -1.82 38.37
CA GLY A 813 -6.48 -0.81 37.35
C GLY A 813 -5.24 -0.22 36.68
N ASP A 814 -4.04 -0.37 37.27
CA ASP A 814 -2.78 0.06 36.67
C ASP A 814 -2.43 -0.77 35.45
N ARG A 815 -1.73 -0.15 34.49
CA ARG A 815 -1.19 -0.85 33.32
C ARG A 815 0.21 -1.36 33.65
N ILE A 816 0.37 -2.68 33.74
CA ILE A 816 1.64 -3.32 34.08
C ILE A 816 2.04 -4.39 33.07
N GLY A 817 3.32 -4.75 33.08
CA GLY A 817 3.86 -5.87 32.33
C GLY A 817 4.62 -6.81 33.23
N LEU A 818 4.56 -8.10 32.92
CA LEU A 818 5.31 -9.14 33.59
C LEU A 818 6.46 -9.56 32.69
N LYS A 819 7.70 -9.43 33.17
CA LYS A 819 8.90 -9.92 32.49
C LYS A 819 9.52 -11.02 33.33
N HIS A 820 9.70 -12.19 32.72
CA HIS A 820 10.57 -13.24 33.26
C HIS A 820 12.02 -12.80 33.08
N VAL A 821 12.81 -12.85 34.17
CA VAL A 821 14.19 -12.32 34.22
C VAL A 821 15.23 -13.44 34.25
N GLY A 822 14.80 -14.68 34.45
CA GLY A 822 15.65 -15.86 34.61
C GLY A 822 15.07 -16.81 35.65
N ALA A 823 15.89 -17.76 36.11
CA ALA A 823 15.54 -18.63 37.22
C ALA A 823 16.72 -18.79 38.17
N GLU A 824 16.43 -18.78 39.47
CA GLU A 824 17.40 -19.04 40.53
C GLU A 824 17.30 -20.50 41.00
N PRO A 825 18.42 -21.23 41.19
CA PRO A 825 18.39 -22.54 41.80
C PRO A 825 18.05 -22.44 43.30
N VAL A 826 16.93 -23.02 43.69
CA VAL A 826 16.46 -23.08 45.09
C VAL A 826 16.46 -24.52 45.56
N ARG A 827 17.10 -24.76 46.71
CA ARG A 827 17.16 -26.08 47.33
C ARG A 827 15.93 -26.30 48.22
N LEU A 828 15.13 -27.32 47.89
CA LEU A 828 13.90 -27.67 48.59
C LEU A 828 14.19 -28.43 49.90
N PRO A 829 13.23 -28.51 50.86
CA PRO A 829 13.44 -29.12 52.18
C PRO A 829 13.90 -30.59 52.19
N TYR A 830 13.81 -31.30 51.06
CA TYR A 830 14.23 -32.68 50.89
C TYR A 830 15.53 -32.83 50.08
N GLY A 831 16.31 -31.76 49.94
CA GLY A 831 17.62 -31.76 49.29
C GLY A 831 17.62 -31.63 47.76
N THR A 832 16.45 -31.74 47.11
CA THR A 832 16.26 -31.54 45.67
C THR A 832 16.46 -30.08 45.27
N GLU A 833 17.15 -29.84 44.16
CA GLU A 833 17.27 -28.51 43.55
C GLU A 833 16.15 -28.27 42.54
N ALA A 834 15.57 -27.06 42.57
CA ALA A 834 14.51 -26.64 41.66
C ALA A 834 14.76 -25.22 41.16
N GLN A 835 14.40 -24.95 39.89
CA GLN A 835 14.54 -23.63 39.28
C GLN A 835 13.35 -22.73 39.65
N ARG A 836 13.59 -21.65 40.40
CA ARG A 836 12.58 -20.63 40.75
C ARG A 836 12.61 -19.49 39.74
N ASN A 837 11.58 -19.40 38.91
CA ASN A 837 11.39 -18.28 37.99
C ASN A 837 11.39 -16.92 38.72
N VAL A 838 12.30 -16.03 38.32
CA VAL A 838 12.39 -14.63 38.77
C VAL A 838 11.57 -13.76 37.83
N TRP A 839 10.80 -12.85 38.42
CA TRP A 839 9.89 -11.97 37.69
C TRP A 839 10.20 -10.51 38.04
N LYS A 840 10.06 -9.61 37.07
CA LYS A 840 10.02 -8.16 37.26
C LYS A 840 8.67 -7.64 36.79
N VAL A 841 8.00 -6.86 37.63
CA VAL A 841 6.85 -6.04 37.23
C VAL A 841 7.38 -4.76 36.57
N ARG A 842 6.80 -4.43 35.42
CA ARG A 842 7.15 -3.25 34.62
C ARG A 842 6.01 -2.26 34.70
N ALA A 843 6.33 -1.02 35.03
CA ALA A 843 5.37 0.07 35.08
C ALA A 843 4.97 0.55 33.66
N ALA A 844 3.90 1.33 33.58
CA ALA A 844 3.30 1.77 32.32
C ALA A 844 4.26 2.61 31.45
N ASP A 845 5.12 3.41 32.08
CA ASP A 845 6.17 4.22 31.45
C ASP A 845 7.33 3.34 30.92
N GLU A 846 7.77 2.34 31.70
CA GLU A 846 8.78 1.37 31.27
C GLU A 846 8.31 0.56 30.06
N LEU A 847 7.02 0.19 30.03
CA LEU A 847 6.39 -0.46 28.87
C LEU A 847 6.25 0.46 27.66
N ALA A 848 5.81 1.70 27.87
CA ALA A 848 5.69 2.68 26.80
C ALA A 848 7.05 3.00 26.18
N TYR A 849 8.12 3.03 26.99
CA TYR A 849 9.48 3.20 26.49
C TYR A 849 9.97 2.01 25.66
N ASP A 850 9.83 0.77 26.12
CA ASP A 850 10.25 -0.39 25.31
C ASP A 850 9.51 -0.48 23.97
N GLN A 851 8.22 -0.11 23.94
CA GLN A 851 7.48 -0.05 22.68
C GLN A 851 7.92 1.12 21.79
N LEU A 852 8.21 2.28 22.37
CA LEU A 852 8.80 3.41 21.66
C LEU A 852 10.13 2.99 21.03
N GLU A 853 11.06 2.48 21.85
CA GLU A 853 12.38 2.00 21.43
C GLU A 853 12.27 0.92 20.34
N LYS A 854 11.43 -0.11 20.54
CA LYS A 854 11.24 -1.19 19.56
C LYS A 854 10.67 -0.71 18.23
N ARG A 855 9.74 0.27 18.23
CA ARG A 855 9.19 0.84 16.98
C ARG A 855 10.19 1.75 16.29
N LEU A 856 10.81 2.67 17.04
CA LEU A 856 11.78 3.63 16.51
C LEU A 856 13.11 2.96 16.10
N SER A 857 13.48 1.81 16.66
CA SER A 857 14.67 1.03 16.24
C SER A 857 14.40 0.04 15.10
N ARG A 858 13.15 -0.10 14.65
CA ARG A 858 12.78 -0.99 13.54
C ARG A 858 13.56 -0.61 12.28
N SER A 859 14.18 -1.60 11.63
CA SER A 859 14.77 -1.40 10.31
C SER A 859 13.71 -1.14 9.25
N GLY A 860 13.83 -0.01 8.55
CA GLY A 860 13.14 0.28 7.29
C GLY A 860 14.10 0.31 6.10
N ALA A 861 15.33 -0.17 6.28
CA ALA A 861 16.37 -0.13 5.25
C ALA A 861 15.93 -0.88 3.99
N LYS A 862 16.19 -0.31 2.82
CA LYS A 862 15.91 -1.00 1.56
C LYS A 862 16.99 -2.05 1.28
N GLU A 863 16.51 -3.22 0.89
CA GLU A 863 17.31 -4.33 0.37
C GLU A 863 17.52 -4.17 -1.15
N THR A 864 18.65 -4.66 -1.64
CA THR A 864 19.02 -4.80 -3.05
C THR A 864 19.30 -6.26 -3.37
N THR A 865 19.13 -6.65 -4.63
CA THR A 865 19.50 -7.98 -5.12
C THR A 865 20.97 -8.35 -4.86
N LEU A 866 21.82 -7.33 -4.74
CA LEU A 866 23.26 -7.44 -4.47
C LEU A 866 23.58 -7.97 -3.07
N ASP A 867 22.72 -7.69 -2.08
CA ASP A 867 22.84 -8.19 -0.70
C ASP A 867 22.81 -9.74 -0.65
N TYR A 868 22.26 -10.37 -1.68
CA TYR A 868 22.04 -11.81 -1.78
C TYR A 868 22.99 -12.51 -2.78
N THR A 869 23.95 -11.79 -3.36
CA THR A 869 24.91 -12.30 -4.36
C THR A 869 25.60 -13.60 -3.95
N LYS A 870 26.02 -13.73 -2.67
CA LYS A 870 26.63 -14.96 -2.16
C LYS A 870 25.66 -16.15 -2.15
N ALA A 871 24.49 -16.00 -1.52
CA ALA A 871 23.45 -17.04 -1.44
C ALA A 871 22.82 -17.38 -2.82
N PHE A 872 22.91 -16.46 -3.78
CA PHE A 872 22.51 -16.65 -5.17
C PHE A 872 23.60 -17.37 -5.99
N GLY A 873 24.88 -16.98 -5.80
CA GLY A 873 26.04 -17.56 -6.46
C GLY A 873 26.32 -19.01 -6.05
N GLU A 874 26.20 -19.31 -4.74
CA GLU A 874 26.29 -20.68 -4.18
C GLU A 874 25.29 -21.64 -4.86
N ARG A 875 24.06 -21.19 -5.11
CA ARG A 875 22.99 -22.02 -5.71
C ARG A 875 23.10 -22.21 -7.23
N ARG A 876 23.99 -21.48 -7.90
CA ARG A 876 24.22 -21.60 -9.35
C ARG A 876 25.66 -21.96 -9.75
N GLY A 877 26.57 -22.14 -8.79
CA GLY A 877 27.99 -22.36 -9.07
C GLY A 877 28.68 -21.16 -9.74
N ILE A 878 28.21 -19.93 -9.47
CA ILE A 878 28.70 -18.70 -10.12
C ILE A 878 29.81 -18.02 -9.32
N ALA A 879 30.06 -18.43 -8.07
CA ALA A 879 31.02 -17.80 -7.16
C ALA A 879 32.43 -17.58 -7.77
N GLU A 880 32.92 -18.52 -8.59
CA GLU A 880 34.23 -18.42 -9.27
C GLU A 880 34.33 -17.27 -10.29
N ARG A 881 33.21 -16.80 -10.86
CA ARG A 881 33.21 -15.68 -11.83
C ARG A 881 33.21 -14.29 -11.20
N LEU A 882 32.87 -14.20 -9.91
CA LEU A 882 32.80 -12.93 -9.17
C LEU A 882 34.04 -12.67 -8.29
N GLY A 883 35.09 -13.49 -8.42
CA GLY A 883 36.37 -13.26 -7.73
C GLY A 883 36.34 -13.42 -6.21
N VAL A 884 35.24 -13.94 -5.64
CA VAL A 884 35.07 -14.11 -4.18
C VAL A 884 35.81 -15.37 -3.71
N GLY A 885 37.13 -15.28 -3.64
CA GLY A 885 37.99 -16.29 -3.00
C GLY A 885 37.85 -16.24 -1.48
N SER A 886 37.48 -17.35 -0.86
CA SER A 886 37.46 -17.48 0.60
C SER A 886 38.80 -18.00 1.12
N GLU A 887 39.61 -17.14 1.74
CA GLU A 887 40.75 -17.55 2.58
C GLU A 887 40.27 -18.16 3.92
N ILE A 888 39.56 -19.27 3.86
CA ILE A 888 39.35 -20.18 5.01
C ILE A 888 39.43 -21.62 4.48
N GLU A 889 40.65 -22.18 4.49
CA GLU A 889 40.79 -23.63 4.51
C GLU A 889 40.41 -24.13 5.92
N VAL A 890 39.33 -24.92 6.01
CA VAL A 890 39.07 -25.78 7.17
C VAL A 890 38.78 -27.19 6.64
N PRO A 891 39.40 -28.25 7.20
CA PRO A 891 39.35 -29.58 6.58
C PRO A 891 37.98 -30.25 6.72
N THR A 892 37.64 -31.09 5.73
CA THR A 892 36.48 -31.99 5.77
C THR A 892 36.66 -33.11 6.80
N ALA A 893 36.26 -32.85 8.04
CA ALA A 893 36.29 -33.84 9.12
C ALA A 893 35.14 -34.87 8.98
N GLN A 894 35.48 -36.10 8.58
CA GLN A 894 34.62 -37.26 8.84
C GLN A 894 34.61 -37.57 10.34
N VAL A 895 33.44 -37.48 10.98
CA VAL A 895 33.28 -37.93 12.38
C VAL A 895 33.11 -39.45 12.40
N ALA A 896 34.22 -40.16 12.55
CA ALA A 896 34.22 -41.46 13.21
C ALA A 896 34.20 -41.25 14.73
N ARG A 897 33.49 -42.11 15.45
CA ARG A 897 33.47 -42.10 16.93
C ARG A 897 34.79 -42.71 17.44
N ASP A 898 35.45 -42.04 18.40
CA ASP A 898 35.65 -42.61 19.74
C ASP A 898 36.40 -41.66 20.71
N ASN A 899 35.78 -41.49 21.88
CA ASN A 899 36.30 -41.36 23.26
C ASN A 899 37.71 -40.80 23.63
N VAL A 900 37.70 -40.13 24.79
CA VAL A 900 38.79 -39.83 25.77
C VAL A 900 39.51 -38.47 25.68
N GLN A 901 38.90 -37.49 26.36
CA GLN A 901 39.39 -36.84 27.60
C GLN A 901 40.75 -36.09 27.65
N LEU A 902 40.72 -34.94 28.36
CA LEU A 902 41.83 -34.07 28.81
C LEU A 902 42.50 -33.21 27.72
N GLY A 903 42.75 -31.90 27.91
CA GLY A 903 42.40 -31.00 29.01
C GLY A 903 43.40 -29.85 29.16
N MET A 904 42.91 -28.60 29.30
CA MET A 904 43.69 -27.38 29.61
C MET A 904 44.71 -26.98 28.50
N GLU A 905 45.18 -25.73 28.33
CA GLU A 905 44.96 -24.50 29.10
C GLU A 905 45.06 -23.23 28.20
N ARG A 906 44.79 -22.04 28.76
CA ARG A 906 44.83 -20.74 28.07
C ARG A 906 46.24 -20.16 27.98
N THR A 907 46.51 -19.39 26.91
CA THR A 907 47.14 -18.03 26.83
C THR A 907 47.74 -17.87 25.41
N VAL A 908 47.30 -16.99 24.51
CA VAL A 908 47.27 -15.51 24.53
C VAL A 908 48.65 -14.85 24.62
N SER A 909 49.25 -14.55 23.46
CA SER A 909 49.92 -13.29 23.10
C SER A 909 50.24 -13.33 21.60
N THR A 910 49.75 -12.43 20.73
CA THR A 910 50.09 -11.00 20.56
C THR A 910 51.57 -10.72 20.33
N ASN A 911 52.04 -10.78 19.08
CA ASN A 911 52.50 -9.61 18.30
C ASN A 911 53.17 -10.09 16.99
N HIS A 912 52.81 -9.62 15.80
CA HIS A 912 52.86 -8.26 15.21
C HIS A 912 54.20 -8.01 14.49
N GLN A 913 54.13 -7.36 13.33
CA GLN A 913 55.23 -6.69 12.60
C GLN A 913 56.30 -7.55 11.88
N THR A 914 56.81 -7.19 10.69
CA THR A 914 56.31 -6.40 9.52
C THR A 914 57.38 -6.47 8.41
N LEU A 915 57.00 -6.26 7.13
CA LEU A 915 57.78 -5.57 6.05
C LEU A 915 59.21 -6.12 5.71
N ALA A 916 59.69 -6.25 4.47
CA ALA A 916 59.57 -5.33 3.33
C ALA A 916 60.30 -5.88 2.08
N HIS A 917 59.88 -5.41 0.90
CA HIS A 917 60.71 -5.03 -0.27
C HIS A 917 61.54 -6.09 -1.04
N GLY A 918 61.76 -5.86 -2.35
CA GLY A 918 62.83 -6.55 -3.08
C GLY A 918 62.66 -6.73 -4.60
N SER A 919 62.47 -5.64 -5.32
CA SER A 919 62.39 -5.56 -6.80
C SER A 919 63.50 -6.26 -7.62
N SER A 920 63.14 -6.65 -8.87
CA SER A 920 63.98 -6.63 -10.10
C SER A 920 64.84 -7.85 -10.51
N GLN A 921 64.56 -8.42 -11.70
CA GLN A 921 65.45 -8.63 -12.89
C GLN A 921 65.10 -9.89 -13.73
N LYS A 922 65.30 -9.82 -15.07
CA LYS A 922 65.13 -10.90 -16.09
C LYS A 922 66.48 -11.51 -16.50
N PRO A 923 66.53 -12.72 -17.14
CA PRO A 923 66.42 -12.92 -18.62
C PRO A 923 65.45 -14.10 -18.99
N GLY A 924 65.25 -14.58 -20.23
CA GLY A 924 65.62 -14.13 -21.60
C GLY A 924 65.75 -15.30 -22.63
N ALA A 925 65.37 -15.08 -23.91
CA ALA A 925 65.49 -15.99 -25.10
C ALA A 925 64.66 -17.33 -25.08
N ASP A 926 64.22 -17.97 -26.19
CA ASP A 926 64.11 -17.58 -27.62
C ASP A 926 63.15 -18.51 -28.44
N ILE A 927 62.45 -17.92 -29.44
CA ILE A 927 62.10 -18.42 -30.82
C ILE A 927 61.17 -19.67 -31.05
N ALA A 928 60.31 -19.57 -32.09
CA ALA A 928 59.24 -20.51 -32.53
C ALA A 928 59.69 -21.47 -33.69
N PRO A 929 58.87 -22.12 -34.61
CA PRO A 929 57.57 -21.70 -35.21
C PRO A 929 56.53 -22.77 -35.72
N ARG A 930 55.44 -22.27 -36.36
CA ARG A 930 54.60 -22.81 -37.49
C ARG A 930 53.25 -23.56 -37.28
N ASP A 931 52.24 -22.94 -37.90
CA ASP A 931 50.92 -23.37 -38.45
C ASP A 931 50.97 -24.56 -39.47
N PRO A 932 49.86 -25.18 -39.99
CA PRO A 932 48.58 -24.51 -40.37
C PRO A 932 47.21 -25.27 -40.43
N GLU A 933 46.17 -24.48 -40.76
CA GLU A 933 45.06 -24.72 -41.74
C GLU A 933 43.60 -25.18 -41.36
N HIS A 934 42.67 -24.65 -42.18
CA HIS A 934 41.18 -24.71 -42.20
C HIS A 934 40.65 -25.88 -43.08
N PRO A 935 39.34 -26.32 -43.09
CA PRO A 935 38.08 -25.58 -43.44
C PRO A 935 36.87 -25.87 -42.50
N VAL A 936 35.74 -25.14 -42.39
CA VAL A 936 34.79 -24.41 -43.29
C VAL A 936 33.60 -25.25 -43.81
N GLN A 937 32.38 -24.67 -43.65
CA GLN A 937 31.05 -24.90 -44.27
C GLN A 937 29.96 -25.79 -43.61
N ALA A 938 28.72 -25.25 -43.69
CA ALA A 938 27.43 -25.86 -43.31
C ALA A 938 26.71 -26.42 -44.57
N PRO A 939 25.52 -27.07 -44.45
CA PRO A 939 24.27 -26.31 -44.63
C PRO A 939 23.02 -26.86 -43.89
N ALA A 940 21.84 -26.29 -44.18
CA ALA A 940 20.51 -26.66 -43.66
C ALA A 940 19.73 -27.62 -44.59
N GLY A 941 18.57 -28.15 -44.15
CA GLY A 941 17.61 -28.77 -45.09
C GLY A 941 16.56 -29.72 -44.51
N ASP A 942 15.32 -29.25 -44.47
CA ASP A 942 14.02 -29.89 -44.14
C ASP A 942 13.64 -31.16 -44.97
N ARG A 943 12.60 -31.89 -44.51
CA ARG A 943 11.67 -32.81 -45.25
C ARG A 943 11.88 -34.35 -45.37
N SER A 944 11.07 -35.06 -44.57
CA SER A 944 10.09 -36.10 -44.95
C SER A 944 10.44 -37.39 -45.74
N ALA A 945 10.32 -38.53 -45.01
CA ALA A 945 9.41 -39.67 -45.27
C ALA A 945 9.68 -40.76 -46.36
N VAL A 946 9.06 -41.94 -46.10
CA VAL A 946 8.81 -43.11 -47.00
C VAL A 946 10.02 -44.03 -47.26
N GLN A 947 9.93 -45.37 -47.43
CA GLN A 947 9.09 -46.48 -46.91
C GLN A 947 9.69 -47.82 -47.43
N GLU A 948 9.22 -48.97 -46.93
CA GLU A 948 9.42 -50.38 -47.39
C GLU A 948 10.44 -51.20 -46.59
N ARG A 949 10.33 -52.52 -46.40
CA ARG A 949 9.23 -53.52 -46.23
C ARG A 949 9.90 -54.88 -46.43
N GLN A 950 9.87 -55.77 -45.44
CA GLN A 950 9.56 -57.22 -45.51
C GLN A 950 9.96 -57.93 -44.20
N GLY A 951 9.31 -59.06 -43.86
CA GLY A 951 9.79 -59.99 -42.81
C GLY A 951 8.95 -60.12 -41.52
N THR A 952 7.80 -60.79 -41.60
CA THR A 952 7.24 -61.72 -40.59
C THR A 952 7.45 -61.48 -39.07
N SER A 953 6.53 -60.73 -38.43
CA SER A 953 5.92 -61.02 -37.11
C SER A 953 5.03 -59.83 -36.69
N ASN A 954 3.85 -59.72 -37.31
CA ASN A 954 2.94 -58.56 -37.33
C ASN A 954 1.49 -59.10 -37.40
N THR A 955 0.39 -58.41 -37.08
CA THR A 955 0.05 -56.99 -36.79
C THR A 955 -1.24 -57.02 -35.89
N VAL A 956 -1.93 -55.96 -35.43
CA VAL A 956 -2.00 -54.51 -35.74
C VAL A 956 -2.35 -53.71 -34.46
N ALA A 957 -2.46 -52.37 -34.55
CA ALA A 957 -2.84 -51.49 -33.43
C ALA A 957 -3.95 -50.48 -33.80
N ARG A 958 -4.56 -49.88 -32.75
CA ARG A 958 -5.22 -48.55 -32.69
C ARG A 958 -6.43 -48.20 -33.60
N GLN A 959 -7.23 -47.26 -33.08
CA GLN A 959 -8.39 -46.57 -33.69
C GLN A 959 -9.65 -47.47 -33.87
N ALA A 960 -10.90 -46.99 -34.01
CA ALA A 960 -11.39 -45.61 -34.21
C ALA A 960 -12.83 -45.41 -33.68
N LYS A 961 -13.28 -44.14 -33.71
CA LYS A 961 -14.62 -43.60 -34.02
C LYS A 961 -15.88 -44.48 -33.87
N ALA A 962 -16.93 -43.84 -33.33
CA ALA A 962 -18.32 -44.27 -33.44
C ALA A 962 -18.81 -44.46 -34.90
N PRO A 963 -19.72 -45.42 -35.16
CA PRO A 963 -20.51 -45.47 -36.39
C PRO A 963 -21.81 -44.66 -36.25
N LYS A 964 -22.27 -44.06 -37.36
CA LYS A 964 -23.65 -43.54 -37.51
C LYS A 964 -24.41 -44.43 -38.49
N ARG A 965 -25.55 -44.97 -38.04
CA ARG A 965 -26.75 -45.36 -38.85
C ARG A 965 -26.53 -46.57 -39.80
N SER A 966 -27.56 -47.36 -40.18
CA SER A 966 -29.02 -47.25 -39.96
C SER A 966 -29.74 -48.60 -40.10
N MET A 967 -31.07 -48.55 -39.87
CA MET A 967 -32.14 -49.42 -40.40
C MET A 967 -32.43 -50.76 -39.69
N PHE A 968 -33.53 -50.71 -38.92
CA PHE A 968 -34.46 -51.80 -38.60
C PHE A 968 -33.90 -53.08 -37.94
N ASP A 969 -33.78 -53.00 -36.61
CA ASP A 969 -34.26 -54.05 -35.70
C ASP A 969 -34.67 -53.38 -34.37
N GLY A 970 -35.78 -53.70 -33.71
CA GLY A 970 -36.73 -54.77 -34.06
C GLY A 970 -37.82 -55.03 -33.00
N LEU A 971 -38.46 -53.99 -32.45
CA LEU A 971 -39.74 -54.04 -31.71
C LEU A 971 -39.86 -54.79 -30.34
N LYS A 972 -40.65 -54.16 -29.45
CA LYS A 972 -41.59 -54.72 -28.45
C LYS A 972 -41.12 -55.29 -27.08
N LEU A 973 -41.31 -54.42 -26.08
CA LEU A 973 -42.23 -54.53 -24.91
C LEU A 973 -41.97 -55.57 -23.77
N PRO A 974 -42.44 -55.29 -22.53
CA PRO A 974 -42.03 -55.99 -21.30
C PRO A 974 -43.07 -57.01 -20.77
N VAL A 975 -42.63 -57.96 -19.92
CA VAL A 975 -43.53 -58.78 -19.08
C VAL A 975 -42.96 -58.98 -17.65
N SER A 976 -43.89 -58.98 -16.69
CA SER A 976 -43.80 -58.96 -15.24
C SER A 976 -43.11 -60.12 -14.49
N ARG A 977 -42.68 -59.78 -13.26
CA ARG A 977 -42.72 -60.53 -11.97
C ARG A 977 -42.88 -62.07 -11.98
N GLY A 978 -42.04 -62.76 -11.19
CA GLY A 978 -42.39 -64.07 -10.65
C GLY A 978 -41.37 -64.69 -9.68
N ALA A 979 -41.89 -65.20 -8.55
CA ALA A 979 -41.30 -66.18 -7.62
C ALA A 979 -40.18 -65.76 -6.65
N VAL A 980 -40.22 -66.41 -5.48
CA VAL A 980 -39.50 -66.20 -4.22
C VAL A 980 -39.13 -67.58 -3.65
N GLN A 981 -38.07 -67.67 -2.83
CA GLN A 981 -37.70 -68.86 -2.02
C GLN A 981 -37.25 -70.12 -2.83
N GLU A 982 -36.39 -71.00 -2.33
CA GLU A 982 -35.59 -71.04 -1.10
C GLU A 982 -34.38 -71.96 -1.31
N ARG A 983 -33.21 -71.68 -0.73
CA ARG A 983 -32.29 -72.71 -0.23
C ARG A 983 -31.22 -72.20 0.74
N ASP A 984 -31.12 -72.94 1.84
CA ASP A 984 -29.93 -73.18 2.68
C ASP A 984 -29.47 -72.08 3.65
N ALA A 985 -30.11 -72.13 4.82
CA ALA A 985 -29.90 -71.34 6.04
C ALA A 985 -28.50 -71.41 6.68
N ALA A 986 -27.59 -72.26 6.16
CA ALA A 986 -26.19 -72.29 6.60
C ALA A 986 -25.43 -70.99 6.26
N SER A 987 -25.89 -70.24 5.25
CA SER A 987 -25.33 -68.93 4.88
C SER A 987 -25.80 -67.79 5.80
N LEU A 988 -27.00 -67.91 6.37
CA LEU A 988 -27.64 -66.85 7.16
C LEU A 988 -27.01 -66.67 8.54
N SER A 989 -26.67 -67.75 9.26
CA SER A 989 -26.01 -67.63 10.57
C SER A 989 -24.62 -66.99 10.49
N ARG A 990 -23.85 -67.26 9.42
CA ARG A 990 -22.57 -66.55 9.16
C ARG A 990 -22.75 -65.12 8.66
N ARG A 991 -23.87 -64.78 8.01
CA ARG A 991 -24.19 -63.41 7.63
C ARG A 991 -24.68 -62.58 8.80
N MET A 992 -25.56 -63.09 9.66
CA MET A 992 -26.06 -62.35 10.83
C MET A 992 -24.95 -62.05 11.83
N GLY A 993 -24.10 -63.03 12.17
CA GLY A 993 -22.92 -62.76 13.02
C GLY A 993 -21.92 -61.77 12.43
N LYS A 994 -21.88 -61.65 11.08
CA LYS A 994 -21.04 -60.66 10.40
C LYS A 994 -21.71 -59.29 10.30
N GLU A 995 -23.02 -59.22 10.06
CA GLU A 995 -23.78 -57.96 10.07
C GLU A 995 -23.89 -57.35 11.46
N GLU A 996 -24.04 -58.15 12.53
CA GLU A 996 -24.00 -57.62 13.89
C GLU A 996 -22.60 -57.15 14.27
N ALA A 997 -21.55 -57.90 13.90
CA ALA A 997 -20.16 -57.47 14.08
C ALA A 997 -19.83 -56.19 13.28
N ASP A 998 -20.27 -56.09 12.02
CA ASP A 998 -20.09 -54.91 11.18
C ASP A 998 -20.89 -53.73 11.73
N ARG A 999 -22.15 -53.91 12.19
CA ARG A 999 -22.93 -52.86 12.88
C ARG A 999 -22.29 -52.41 14.20
N PHE A 1000 -21.64 -53.31 14.94
CA PHE A 1000 -20.93 -52.98 16.18
C PHE A 1000 -19.62 -52.23 15.89
N ALA A 1001 -18.85 -52.67 14.90
CA ALA A 1001 -17.67 -51.96 14.40
C ALA A 1001 -18.03 -50.56 13.85
N GLU A 1002 -19.16 -50.44 13.16
CA GLU A 1002 -19.67 -49.17 12.63
C GLU A 1002 -20.22 -48.22 13.71
N ARG A 1003 -20.62 -48.75 14.88
CA ARG A 1003 -20.90 -47.97 16.09
C ARG A 1003 -19.63 -47.49 16.81
N ILE A 1004 -18.50 -48.18 16.64
CA ILE A 1004 -17.23 -47.86 17.31
C ILE A 1004 -16.30 -46.97 16.45
N ARG A 1005 -16.32 -47.05 15.11
CA ARG A 1005 -15.52 -46.15 14.25
C ARG A 1005 -15.80 -44.68 14.57
N PRO A 1006 -14.87 -43.71 14.49
CA PRO A 1006 -15.22 -42.28 14.56
C PRO A 1006 -16.05 -41.84 13.34
N LEU A 1007 -16.85 -40.78 13.47
CA LEU A 1007 -17.53 -40.16 12.31
C LEU A 1007 -16.47 -39.56 11.36
N SER A 1008 -16.62 -39.78 10.06
CA SER A 1008 -15.81 -39.11 9.03
C SER A 1008 -16.08 -37.61 9.00
N GLY A 1009 -15.17 -36.80 8.43
CA GLY A 1009 -15.32 -35.34 8.36
C GLY A 1009 -16.63 -34.88 7.69
N PHE A 1010 -17.09 -35.62 6.67
CA PHE A 1010 -18.39 -35.38 6.03
C PHE A 1010 -19.57 -35.72 6.94
N GLU A 1011 -19.55 -36.87 7.61
CA GLU A 1011 -20.56 -37.25 8.59
C GLU A 1011 -20.64 -36.27 9.78
N GLN A 1012 -19.50 -35.71 10.21
CA GLN A 1012 -19.44 -34.65 11.23
C GLN A 1012 -20.06 -33.33 10.74
N ALA A 1013 -19.79 -32.93 9.50
CA ALA A 1013 -20.37 -31.72 8.91
C ALA A 1013 -21.89 -31.84 8.71
N VAL A 1014 -22.38 -33.01 8.30
CA VAL A 1014 -23.83 -33.31 8.22
C VAL A 1014 -24.48 -33.21 9.61
N ASP A 1015 -23.87 -33.78 10.66
CA ASP A 1015 -24.40 -33.67 12.02
C ASP A 1015 -24.39 -32.23 12.54
N HIS A 1016 -23.35 -31.47 12.20
CA HIS A 1016 -23.23 -30.07 12.60
C HIS A 1016 -24.32 -29.21 11.95
N TYR A 1017 -24.52 -29.35 10.64
CA TYR A 1017 -25.60 -28.67 9.90
C TYR A 1017 -26.97 -29.02 10.50
N ALA A 1018 -27.22 -30.31 10.77
CA ALA A 1018 -28.47 -30.75 11.37
C ALA A 1018 -28.73 -30.13 12.74
N ARG A 1019 -27.71 -30.04 13.61
CA ARG A 1019 -27.83 -29.39 14.93
C ARG A 1019 -28.11 -27.88 14.80
N ALA A 1020 -27.40 -27.18 13.93
CA ALA A 1020 -27.62 -25.75 13.69
C ALA A 1020 -29.03 -25.48 13.13
N PHE A 1021 -29.48 -26.32 12.19
CA PHE A 1021 -30.80 -26.23 11.58
C PHE A 1021 -31.92 -26.46 12.61
N SER A 1022 -31.84 -27.53 13.41
CA SER A 1022 -32.87 -27.84 14.41
C SER A 1022 -32.92 -26.82 15.57
N ALA A 1023 -31.82 -26.12 15.86
CA ALA A 1023 -31.83 -24.98 16.79
C ALA A 1023 -32.60 -23.78 16.21
N VAL A 1024 -32.43 -23.48 14.92
CA VAL A 1024 -33.14 -22.43 14.18
C VAL A 1024 -34.63 -22.76 14.03
N ASP A 1025 -34.96 -23.97 13.59
CA ASP A 1025 -36.33 -24.46 13.40
C ASP A 1025 -37.14 -24.44 14.72
N LYS A 1026 -36.54 -24.90 15.82
CA LYS A 1026 -37.18 -24.86 17.15
C LYS A 1026 -37.54 -23.44 17.58
N GLN A 1027 -36.70 -22.46 17.27
CA GLN A 1027 -36.93 -21.06 17.64
C GLN A 1027 -38.02 -20.40 16.80
N LEU A 1028 -38.05 -20.70 15.50
CA LEU A 1028 -39.12 -20.28 14.58
C LEU A 1028 -40.48 -20.88 14.98
N LYS A 1029 -40.53 -22.18 15.31
CA LYS A 1029 -41.75 -22.85 15.81
C LYS A 1029 -42.26 -22.30 17.14
N GLN A 1030 -41.41 -21.64 17.93
CA GLN A 1030 -41.78 -20.95 19.17
C GLN A 1030 -42.18 -19.48 18.95
N GLY A 1031 -42.20 -18.99 17.69
CA GLY A 1031 -42.53 -17.60 17.37
C GLY A 1031 -41.49 -16.58 17.82
N LEU A 1032 -40.28 -17.03 18.15
CA LEU A 1032 -39.19 -16.19 18.66
C LEU A 1032 -38.31 -15.67 17.52
N PRO A 1033 -37.80 -14.42 17.60
CA PRO A 1033 -36.89 -13.88 16.59
C PRO A 1033 -35.56 -14.65 16.56
N LEU A 1034 -35.02 -14.93 15.37
CA LEU A 1034 -33.74 -15.61 15.21
C LEU A 1034 -32.56 -14.72 15.63
N LEU A 1035 -31.71 -15.22 16.52
CA LEU A 1035 -30.50 -14.52 16.96
C LEU A 1035 -29.43 -14.54 15.85
N GLU A 1036 -28.66 -13.46 15.71
CA GLU A 1036 -27.60 -13.38 14.69
C GLU A 1036 -26.55 -14.49 14.83
N MET A 1037 -26.20 -14.88 16.06
CA MET A 1037 -25.30 -16.02 16.31
C MET A 1037 -25.81 -17.32 15.69
N GLN A 1038 -27.13 -17.57 15.68
CA GLN A 1038 -27.72 -18.79 15.12
C GLN A 1038 -27.77 -18.73 13.59
N LYS A 1039 -27.99 -17.56 12.99
CA LYS A 1039 -27.89 -17.35 11.55
C LYS A 1039 -26.46 -17.59 11.06
N GLN A 1040 -25.48 -17.02 11.76
CA GLN A 1040 -24.05 -17.22 11.48
C GLN A 1040 -23.64 -18.68 11.65
N GLU A 1041 -24.12 -19.37 12.68
CA GLU A 1041 -23.76 -20.78 12.89
C GLU A 1041 -24.37 -21.71 11.84
N LEU A 1042 -25.63 -21.50 11.44
CA LEU A 1042 -26.22 -22.25 10.32
C LEU A 1042 -25.49 -21.99 8.99
N GLN A 1043 -25.05 -20.76 8.73
CA GLN A 1043 -24.21 -20.43 7.58
C GLN A 1043 -22.85 -21.12 7.62
N ARG A 1044 -22.16 -21.10 8.78
CA ARG A 1044 -20.87 -21.79 8.96
C ARG A 1044 -20.99 -23.30 8.81
N ALA A 1045 -22.02 -23.91 9.40
CA ALA A 1045 -22.26 -25.34 9.26
C ALA A 1045 -22.60 -25.72 7.80
N GLY A 1046 -23.31 -24.86 7.07
CA GLY A 1046 -23.55 -25.02 5.62
C GLY A 1046 -22.26 -24.93 4.80
N GLN A 1047 -21.36 -24.00 5.11
CA GLN A 1047 -20.04 -23.89 4.46
C GLN A 1047 -19.16 -25.12 4.75
N GLN A 1048 -19.14 -25.62 5.99
CA GLN A 1048 -18.40 -26.83 6.35
C GLN A 1048 -18.95 -28.09 5.65
N LEU A 1049 -20.26 -28.20 5.52
CA LEU A 1049 -20.92 -29.29 4.76
C LEU A 1049 -20.53 -29.26 3.28
N GLU A 1050 -20.49 -28.06 2.69
CA GLU A 1050 -20.11 -27.85 1.29
C GLU A 1050 -18.61 -28.12 1.05
N GLN A 1051 -17.73 -27.69 1.96
CA GLN A 1051 -16.30 -28.00 1.92
C GLN A 1051 -16.02 -29.50 2.07
N ALA A 1052 -16.77 -30.20 2.94
CA ALA A 1052 -16.58 -31.63 3.17
C ALA A 1052 -17.02 -32.50 1.97
N ARG A 1053 -17.98 -32.03 1.18
CA ARG A 1053 -18.38 -32.63 -0.11
C ARG A 1053 -19.19 -31.60 -0.93
N PRO A 1054 -18.68 -31.11 -2.08
CA PRO A 1054 -19.40 -30.14 -2.91
C PRO A 1054 -20.80 -30.61 -3.36
N GLY A 1055 -21.73 -29.66 -3.47
CA GLY A 1055 -23.16 -29.84 -3.74
C GLY A 1055 -23.97 -30.34 -2.53
N SER A 1056 -23.35 -30.61 -1.38
CA SER A 1056 -24.03 -31.23 -0.24
C SER A 1056 -24.98 -30.28 0.49
N HIS A 1057 -24.63 -29.00 0.58
CA HIS A 1057 -25.47 -28.02 1.26
C HIS A 1057 -26.80 -27.82 0.50
N ASP A 1058 -26.73 -27.77 -0.83
CA ASP A 1058 -27.93 -27.63 -1.68
C ASP A 1058 -28.74 -28.93 -1.75
N LEU A 1059 -28.10 -30.11 -1.75
CA LEU A 1059 -28.80 -31.40 -1.66
C LEU A 1059 -29.58 -31.55 -0.36
N ILE A 1060 -29.00 -31.20 0.79
CA ILE A 1060 -29.71 -31.27 2.08
C ILE A 1060 -30.87 -30.26 2.13
N ARG A 1061 -30.70 -29.05 1.56
CA ARG A 1061 -31.76 -28.03 1.49
C ARG A 1061 -32.90 -28.46 0.56
N SER A 1062 -32.57 -29.07 -0.57
CA SER A 1062 -33.58 -29.58 -1.51
C SER A 1062 -34.32 -30.80 -0.95
N ALA A 1063 -33.64 -31.69 -0.21
CA ALA A 1063 -34.27 -32.79 0.51
C ALA A 1063 -35.25 -32.28 1.58
N LEU A 1064 -34.87 -31.27 2.39
CA LEU A 1064 -35.78 -30.64 3.37
C LEU A 1064 -37.05 -30.03 2.73
N GLN A 1065 -36.99 -29.64 1.45
CA GLN A 1065 -38.12 -29.06 0.72
C GLN A 1065 -39.01 -30.10 0.04
N HIS A 1066 -38.46 -31.24 -0.40
CA HIS A 1066 -39.16 -32.20 -1.27
C HIS A 1066 -39.31 -33.62 -0.68
N ASP A 1067 -38.63 -33.93 0.43
CA ASP A 1067 -38.75 -35.18 1.17
C ASP A 1067 -39.25 -34.91 2.60
N PRO A 1068 -40.54 -35.18 2.89
CA PRO A 1068 -41.12 -34.99 4.22
C PRO A 1068 -40.41 -35.78 5.33
N GLU A 1069 -39.79 -36.92 5.03
CA GLU A 1069 -39.03 -37.71 6.01
C GLU A 1069 -37.79 -36.93 6.51
N THR A 1070 -37.16 -36.14 5.65
CA THR A 1070 -35.93 -35.39 5.99
C THR A 1070 -36.14 -34.39 7.13
N MET A 1071 -37.31 -33.74 7.21
CA MET A 1071 -37.66 -32.84 8.31
C MET A 1071 -37.86 -33.58 9.65
N ASP A 1072 -38.43 -34.78 9.64
CA ASP A 1072 -38.55 -35.63 10.84
C ASP A 1072 -37.17 -36.10 11.32
N VAL A 1073 -36.28 -36.45 10.38
CA VAL A 1073 -34.89 -36.83 10.68
C VAL A 1073 -34.10 -35.66 11.31
N MET A 1074 -34.30 -34.42 10.85
CA MET A 1074 -33.68 -33.25 11.51
C MET A 1074 -34.20 -33.05 12.95
N ALA A 1075 -35.51 -33.18 13.15
CA ALA A 1075 -36.16 -32.84 14.41
C ALA A 1075 -36.05 -33.92 15.50
N ASN A 1076 -36.28 -35.18 15.13
CA ASN A 1076 -36.58 -36.27 16.07
C ASN A 1076 -35.48 -37.33 16.17
N HIS A 1077 -34.49 -37.34 15.27
CA HIS A 1077 -33.36 -38.26 15.32
C HIS A 1077 -32.10 -37.61 15.92
N ALA A 1078 -31.22 -38.43 16.52
CA ALA A 1078 -30.01 -37.97 17.19
C ALA A 1078 -28.77 -38.79 16.77
N GLY A 1079 -27.59 -38.17 16.89
CA GLY A 1079 -26.30 -38.82 16.67
C GLY A 1079 -26.18 -39.47 15.29
N ARG A 1080 -25.62 -40.69 15.25
CA ARG A 1080 -25.31 -41.40 13.98
C ARG A 1080 -26.53 -41.74 13.15
N ASP A 1081 -27.64 -42.07 13.80
CA ASP A 1081 -28.84 -42.51 13.08
C ASP A 1081 -29.45 -41.35 12.30
N ARG A 1082 -29.40 -40.12 12.86
CA ARG A 1082 -29.71 -38.89 12.12
C ARG A 1082 -28.77 -38.71 10.92
N VAL A 1083 -27.46 -38.75 11.13
CA VAL A 1083 -26.48 -38.55 10.04
C VAL A 1083 -26.67 -39.55 8.91
N ARG A 1084 -26.84 -40.84 9.24
CA ARG A 1084 -27.08 -41.91 8.27
C ARG A 1084 -28.32 -41.65 7.44
N GLN A 1085 -29.44 -41.30 8.08
CA GLN A 1085 -30.69 -41.04 7.37
C GLN A 1085 -30.62 -39.77 6.52
N LEU A 1086 -29.96 -38.70 6.99
CA LEU A 1086 -29.72 -37.49 6.19
C LEU A 1086 -28.84 -37.75 4.96
N VAL A 1087 -27.77 -38.55 5.09
CA VAL A 1087 -26.94 -38.92 3.93
C VAL A 1087 -27.75 -39.76 2.92
N VAL A 1088 -28.58 -40.68 3.39
CA VAL A 1088 -29.51 -41.43 2.53
C VAL A 1088 -30.51 -40.50 1.83
N ALA A 1089 -31.07 -39.51 2.54
CA ALA A 1089 -31.95 -38.50 1.95
C ALA A 1089 -31.25 -37.65 0.87
N MET A 1090 -30.00 -37.23 1.12
CA MET A 1090 -29.19 -36.50 0.13
C MET A 1090 -28.90 -37.34 -1.12
N ASP A 1091 -28.61 -38.63 -0.98
CA ASP A 1091 -28.35 -39.51 -2.12
C ASP A 1091 -29.65 -39.87 -2.88
N ARG A 1092 -30.80 -40.00 -2.18
CA ARG A 1092 -32.13 -40.06 -2.82
C ARG A 1092 -32.42 -38.78 -3.62
N GLU A 1093 -32.21 -37.61 -3.02
CA GLU A 1093 -32.44 -36.32 -3.65
C GLU A 1093 -31.48 -36.07 -4.83
N ARG A 1094 -30.22 -36.50 -4.73
CA ARG A 1094 -29.27 -36.50 -5.86
C ARG A 1094 -29.76 -37.38 -7.01
N ALA A 1095 -30.30 -38.57 -6.72
CA ALA A 1095 -30.89 -39.43 -7.74
C ALA A 1095 -32.16 -38.81 -8.36
N ALA A 1096 -33.01 -38.19 -7.55
CA ALA A 1096 -34.19 -37.46 -8.02
C ALA A 1096 -33.82 -36.27 -8.91
N GLN A 1097 -32.78 -35.49 -8.55
CA GLN A 1097 -32.26 -34.41 -9.37
C GLN A 1097 -31.58 -34.91 -10.66
N ALA A 1098 -31.12 -36.15 -10.73
CA ALA A 1098 -30.57 -36.71 -11.97
C ALA A 1098 -31.67 -37.01 -13.02
N ASP A 1099 -32.90 -37.32 -12.60
CA ASP A 1099 -34.02 -37.63 -13.51
C ASP A 1099 -34.62 -36.35 -14.15
N PRO A 1100 -34.56 -36.18 -15.48
CA PRO A 1100 -35.17 -35.04 -16.17
C PRO A 1100 -36.69 -34.92 -16.00
N HIS A 1101 -37.40 -36.03 -15.77
CA HIS A 1101 -38.84 -36.01 -15.54
C HIS A 1101 -39.20 -35.47 -14.16
N VAL A 1102 -38.44 -35.83 -13.13
CA VAL A 1102 -38.62 -35.28 -11.77
C VAL A 1102 -38.28 -33.79 -11.73
N ARG A 1103 -37.19 -33.37 -12.41
CA ARG A 1103 -36.87 -31.94 -12.58
C ARG A 1103 -37.99 -31.18 -13.32
N ALA A 1104 -38.51 -31.76 -14.40
CA ALA A 1104 -39.63 -31.19 -15.14
C ALA A 1104 -40.92 -31.10 -14.29
N GLU A 1105 -41.23 -32.10 -13.47
CA GLU A 1105 -42.42 -32.11 -12.64
C GLU A 1105 -42.37 -31.06 -11.52
N ARG A 1106 -41.26 -30.98 -10.78
CA ARG A 1106 -41.05 -29.93 -9.78
C ARG A 1106 -41.09 -28.53 -10.40
N PHE A 1107 -40.56 -28.38 -11.61
CA PHE A 1107 -40.63 -27.13 -12.37
C PHE A 1107 -42.08 -26.74 -12.74
N VAL A 1108 -42.93 -27.69 -13.15
CA VAL A 1108 -44.36 -27.42 -13.39
C VAL A 1108 -45.06 -27.00 -12.09
N GLN A 1109 -44.85 -27.73 -10.99
CA GLN A 1109 -45.48 -27.43 -9.70
C GLN A 1109 -45.13 -26.02 -9.21
N GLN A 1110 -43.85 -25.65 -9.25
CA GLN A 1110 -43.39 -24.32 -8.86
C GLN A 1110 -43.91 -23.22 -9.82
N TRP A 1111 -43.94 -23.48 -11.13
CA TRP A 1111 -44.51 -22.55 -12.12
C TRP A 1111 -46.01 -22.32 -11.92
N GLN A 1112 -46.76 -23.37 -11.59
CA GLN A 1112 -48.20 -23.30 -11.30
C GLN A 1112 -48.49 -22.57 -9.99
N SER A 1113 -47.66 -22.77 -8.95
CA SER A 1113 -47.78 -22.02 -7.68
C SER A 1113 -47.57 -20.52 -7.90
N LEU A 1114 -46.52 -20.11 -8.62
CA LEU A 1114 -46.27 -18.71 -8.95
C LEU A 1114 -47.33 -18.13 -9.92
N GLN A 1115 -47.89 -18.95 -10.83
CA GLN A 1115 -49.04 -18.57 -11.66
C GLN A 1115 -50.29 -18.26 -10.81
N ALA A 1116 -50.59 -19.08 -9.80
CA ALA A 1116 -51.74 -18.87 -8.92
C ALA A 1116 -51.58 -17.60 -8.09
N GLU A 1117 -50.44 -17.43 -7.43
CA GLU A 1117 -50.10 -16.23 -6.64
C GLU A 1117 -50.13 -14.95 -7.51
N ARG A 1118 -49.64 -15.04 -8.77
CA ARG A 1118 -49.75 -13.96 -9.76
C ARG A 1118 -51.20 -13.66 -10.20
N GLN A 1119 -52.11 -14.62 -10.16
CA GLN A 1119 -53.52 -14.43 -10.53
C GLN A 1119 -54.38 -13.84 -9.40
N GLU A 1120 -53.99 -14.05 -8.14
CA GLU A 1120 -54.61 -13.44 -6.96
C GLU A 1120 -54.26 -11.94 -6.83
N LEU A 1121 -53.05 -11.55 -7.24
CA LEU A 1121 -52.57 -10.16 -7.23
C LEU A 1121 -53.17 -9.31 -8.37
N ARG A 1122 -54.44 -8.92 -8.24
CA ARG A 1122 -55.13 -7.97 -9.13
C ARG A 1122 -55.09 -6.54 -8.60
N GLY A 1123 -55.18 -5.56 -9.51
CA GLY A 1123 -55.25 -4.12 -9.20
C GLY A 1123 -53.89 -3.41 -9.16
N TRP A 1124 -53.89 -2.10 -9.46
CA TRP A 1124 -52.67 -1.30 -9.67
C TRP A 1124 -51.79 -1.18 -8.42
N SER A 1125 -52.35 -1.29 -7.22
CA SER A 1125 -51.60 -1.28 -5.95
C SER A 1125 -50.66 -2.48 -5.78
N ASN A 1126 -50.87 -3.56 -6.53
CA ASN A 1126 -50.15 -4.83 -6.38
C ASN A 1126 -49.06 -5.03 -7.45
N ASP A 1127 -48.80 -4.02 -8.30
CA ASP A 1127 -47.84 -4.11 -9.41
C ASP A 1127 -46.41 -4.44 -8.96
N GLU A 1128 -45.97 -3.97 -7.78
CA GLU A 1128 -44.62 -4.28 -7.27
C GLU A 1128 -44.49 -5.76 -6.84
N ALA A 1129 -45.48 -6.29 -6.11
CA ALA A 1129 -45.52 -7.69 -5.71
C ALA A 1129 -45.63 -8.61 -6.94
N ARG A 1130 -46.51 -8.26 -7.88
CA ARG A 1130 -46.66 -8.96 -9.15
C ARG A 1130 -45.39 -8.94 -9.99
N SER A 1131 -44.67 -7.82 -10.04
CA SER A 1131 -43.39 -7.71 -10.75
C SER A 1131 -42.27 -8.55 -10.10
N LYS A 1132 -42.31 -8.80 -8.79
CA LYS A 1132 -41.37 -9.71 -8.11
C LYS A 1132 -41.63 -11.16 -8.50
N ILE A 1133 -42.90 -11.60 -8.51
CA ILE A 1133 -43.28 -12.95 -8.98
C ILE A 1133 -42.95 -13.14 -10.46
N GLU A 1134 -43.27 -12.16 -11.32
CA GLU A 1134 -42.87 -12.22 -12.74
C GLU A 1134 -41.35 -12.30 -12.95
N SER A 1135 -40.56 -11.66 -12.10
CA SER A 1135 -39.09 -11.77 -12.13
C SER A 1135 -38.63 -13.19 -11.77
N GLN A 1136 -39.19 -13.79 -10.71
CA GLN A 1136 -38.91 -15.17 -10.33
C GLN A 1136 -39.28 -16.16 -11.45
N MET A 1137 -40.45 -15.99 -12.08
CA MET A 1137 -40.88 -16.79 -13.22
C MET A 1137 -39.93 -16.63 -14.43
N ARG A 1138 -39.47 -15.41 -14.77
CA ARG A 1138 -38.45 -15.21 -15.81
C ARG A 1138 -37.14 -15.90 -15.46
N SER A 1139 -36.70 -15.83 -14.20
CA SER A 1139 -35.51 -16.55 -13.74
C SER A 1139 -35.64 -18.07 -13.91
N MET A 1140 -36.80 -18.65 -13.58
CA MET A 1140 -37.09 -20.07 -13.81
C MET A 1140 -37.01 -20.45 -15.30
N ALA A 1141 -37.65 -19.68 -16.18
CA ALA A 1141 -37.57 -19.92 -17.63
C ALA A 1141 -36.12 -19.86 -18.15
N LYS A 1142 -35.32 -18.93 -17.63
CA LYS A 1142 -33.89 -18.79 -17.99
C LYS A 1142 -33.00 -19.90 -17.43
N THR A 1143 -33.30 -20.46 -16.26
CA THR A 1143 -32.65 -21.69 -15.80
C THR A 1143 -33.03 -22.90 -16.66
N LEU A 1144 -34.26 -22.96 -17.16
CA LEU A 1144 -34.70 -24.00 -18.09
C LEU A 1144 -33.98 -23.92 -19.45
N GLU A 1145 -33.56 -22.72 -19.91
CA GLU A 1145 -32.67 -22.62 -21.10
C GLU A 1145 -31.35 -23.39 -20.95
N ARG A 1146 -30.91 -23.68 -19.72
CA ARG A 1146 -29.66 -24.39 -19.42
C ARG A 1146 -29.84 -25.91 -19.16
N ASP A 1147 -31.07 -26.43 -19.17
CA ASP A 1147 -31.36 -27.87 -19.07
C ASP A 1147 -32.14 -28.38 -20.30
N PRO A 1148 -31.43 -28.83 -21.35
CA PRO A 1148 -32.05 -29.36 -22.56
C PRO A 1148 -32.88 -30.63 -22.32
N GLN A 1149 -32.59 -31.42 -21.28
CA GLN A 1149 -33.30 -32.67 -21.01
C GLN A 1149 -34.65 -32.39 -20.33
N ALA A 1150 -34.68 -31.51 -19.34
CA ALA A 1150 -35.93 -31.06 -18.73
C ALA A 1150 -36.83 -30.31 -19.75
N GLN A 1151 -36.25 -29.54 -20.68
CA GLN A 1151 -37.03 -28.93 -21.77
C GLN A 1151 -37.77 -29.96 -22.65
N VAL A 1152 -37.14 -31.09 -22.97
CA VAL A 1152 -37.76 -32.15 -23.77
C VAL A 1152 -38.88 -32.83 -22.97
N ALA A 1153 -38.66 -33.11 -21.68
CA ALA A 1153 -39.68 -33.68 -20.79
C ALA A 1153 -40.89 -32.74 -20.62
N LEU A 1154 -40.66 -31.43 -20.49
CA LEU A 1154 -41.71 -30.40 -20.42
C LEU A 1154 -42.46 -30.20 -21.75
N ARG A 1155 -41.88 -30.57 -22.90
CA ARG A 1155 -42.49 -30.32 -24.22
C ARG A 1155 -43.86 -30.99 -24.37
N ASN A 1156 -44.03 -32.15 -23.75
CA ASN A 1156 -45.30 -32.90 -23.73
C ASN A 1156 -46.29 -32.39 -22.66
N ARG A 1157 -45.85 -31.49 -21.77
CA ARG A 1157 -46.63 -30.88 -20.67
C ARG A 1157 -46.86 -29.38 -20.88
N ALA A 1158 -46.67 -28.88 -22.10
CA ALA A 1158 -46.76 -27.44 -22.43
C ALA A 1158 -48.08 -26.78 -22.01
N GLN A 1159 -49.19 -27.53 -22.06
CA GLN A 1159 -50.52 -27.07 -21.65
C GLN A 1159 -50.59 -26.78 -20.14
N GLU A 1160 -49.91 -27.57 -19.31
CA GLU A 1160 -49.83 -27.39 -17.84
C GLU A 1160 -49.08 -26.10 -17.45
N LEU A 1161 -48.25 -25.56 -18.35
CA LEU A 1161 -47.54 -24.30 -18.20
C LEU A 1161 -48.31 -23.09 -18.79
N GLY A 1162 -49.51 -23.32 -19.35
CA GLY A 1162 -50.35 -22.31 -19.99
C GLY A 1162 -50.10 -22.09 -21.49
N ILE A 1163 -49.20 -22.85 -22.12
CA ILE A 1163 -48.84 -22.69 -23.54
C ILE A 1163 -49.81 -23.50 -24.41
N ARG A 1164 -50.69 -22.81 -25.14
CA ARG A 1164 -51.71 -23.45 -25.99
C ARG A 1164 -51.17 -24.03 -27.30
N TYR A 1165 -50.10 -23.46 -27.84
CA TYR A 1165 -49.50 -23.87 -29.12
C TYR A 1165 -48.01 -23.55 -29.14
N LEU A 1166 -47.17 -24.54 -29.46
CA LEU A 1166 -45.72 -24.42 -29.54
C LEU A 1166 -45.28 -24.94 -30.92
N ARG A 1167 -44.61 -24.10 -31.73
CA ARG A 1167 -44.11 -24.53 -33.05
C ARG A 1167 -42.92 -25.49 -32.91
N GLN A 1168 -42.63 -26.26 -33.96
CA GLN A 1168 -41.53 -27.24 -33.94
C GLN A 1168 -40.15 -26.61 -33.70
N ASP A 1169 -39.94 -25.39 -34.17
CA ASP A 1169 -38.73 -24.56 -34.05
C ASP A 1169 -38.61 -23.80 -32.72
N GLN A 1170 -39.63 -23.80 -31.87
CA GLN A 1170 -39.65 -23.05 -30.62
C GLN A 1170 -39.33 -23.90 -29.38
N THR A 1171 -38.41 -23.41 -28.56
CA THR A 1171 -38.12 -23.90 -27.19
C THR A 1171 -39.21 -23.43 -26.21
N ILE A 1172 -39.60 -24.28 -25.25
CA ILE A 1172 -40.60 -23.91 -24.23
C ILE A 1172 -40.21 -22.65 -23.46
N ALA A 1173 -38.96 -22.56 -22.98
CA ALA A 1173 -38.49 -21.43 -22.17
C ALA A 1173 -38.78 -20.06 -22.83
N ARG A 1174 -38.48 -19.92 -24.13
CA ARG A 1174 -38.72 -18.69 -24.88
C ARG A 1174 -40.20 -18.34 -25.07
N GLU A 1175 -41.08 -19.32 -25.26
CA GLU A 1175 -42.53 -19.02 -25.36
C GLU A 1175 -43.13 -18.73 -23.97
N MET A 1176 -42.58 -19.29 -22.88
CA MET A 1176 -42.92 -18.89 -21.49
C MET A 1176 -42.57 -17.42 -21.21
N GLU A 1177 -41.35 -16.97 -21.55
CA GLU A 1177 -40.95 -15.57 -21.44
C GLU A 1177 -41.81 -14.64 -22.32
N ARG A 1178 -42.27 -15.14 -23.48
CA ARG A 1178 -43.12 -14.41 -24.41
C ARG A 1178 -44.54 -14.23 -23.88
N GLU A 1179 -45.15 -15.26 -23.29
CA GLU A 1179 -46.46 -15.15 -22.64
C GLU A 1179 -46.43 -14.19 -21.44
N LEU A 1180 -45.38 -14.27 -20.60
CA LEU A 1180 -45.15 -13.29 -19.53
C LEU A 1180 -44.98 -11.85 -20.05
N SER A 1181 -44.57 -11.67 -21.31
CA SER A 1181 -44.41 -10.35 -21.91
C SER A 1181 -45.70 -9.85 -22.59
N ARG A 1182 -46.43 -10.72 -23.32
CA ARG A 1182 -47.76 -10.42 -23.90
C ARG A 1182 -48.80 -10.02 -22.86
N SER A 1183 -48.76 -10.65 -21.68
CA SER A 1183 -49.66 -10.31 -20.57
C SER A 1183 -49.51 -8.86 -20.11
N ARG A 1184 -48.35 -8.23 -20.33
CA ARG A 1184 -48.02 -6.88 -19.87
C ARG A 1184 -48.60 -5.77 -20.75
N ASP A 1185 -48.90 -6.08 -22.01
CA ASP A 1185 -49.51 -5.14 -22.97
C ASP A 1185 -51.04 -5.05 -22.79
N ARG A 1186 -51.69 -6.17 -22.44
CA ARG A 1186 -53.15 -6.21 -22.20
C ARG A 1186 -53.58 -5.42 -20.97
N ASP A 1187 -52.83 -5.49 -19.87
CA ASP A 1187 -53.16 -4.76 -18.64
C ASP A 1187 -52.90 -3.25 -18.70
N ARG A 1188 -52.31 -2.76 -19.80
CA ARG A 1188 -52.05 -1.32 -20.03
C ARG A 1188 -53.10 -0.61 -20.87
N GLY A 1189 -54.21 -1.28 -21.19
CA GLY A 1189 -55.34 -0.64 -21.87
C GLY A 1189 -55.05 -0.21 -23.31
N MET A 1190 -54.22 -0.97 -24.03
CA MET A 1190 -54.03 -0.82 -25.48
C MET A 1190 -54.42 -2.12 -26.22
N GLU A 1191 -55.72 -2.34 -26.37
CA GLU A 1191 -56.25 -2.94 -27.60
C GLU A 1191 -56.59 -1.81 -28.60
N ARG A 1192 -56.76 -2.18 -29.88
CA ARG A 1192 -56.75 -1.26 -31.04
C ARG A 1192 -57.87 -0.22 -31.06
#